data_AF-L7WFM9-F1
#
_entry.id   AF-L7WFM9-F1
#
_cell.length_a   1.000
_cell.length_b   1.000
_cell.length_c   1.000
_cell.angle_alpha   90.00
_cell.angle_beta   90.00
_cell.angle_gamma   90.00
#
_symmetry.space_group_name_H-M   'P 1'
#
loop_
_entity.id
_entity.type
_entity.pdbx_description
1 polymer ?
#
loop_
_entity_poly.entity_id
_entity_poly.type
_entity_poly.pdbx_seq_one_letter_code
_entity_poly.pdbx_strand_id
1 'polypeptide(L)'
;MKNFKKVFFGLVIVISGYFIYTTYFEKYHEEPLTKDLKEIANVFDNNVKSNNVEYDLEKTIKTIHSLDNSRKNQKSFEEYYAFLKTFDYSDVAIDVLNAKKDILPIMNEMHQIDKELENAESMWTLFQNMPEVLIEENSKASSSITYPYNMIAVSSAAIASNVLNQHELSEKYEKQFNIVKNEYLDYVENYTKVYSKYLKQWDEVCIKRDKAYLEINSENFESALIELDKVLLLSPKDREALLLKSLCLIEINKSRLIVNESIPIEISEIEIILQQYLDLYPDQSAPALLLKGRYSLLLNKENEALTYFNQSAIEYPKQAHNLLDLLNTYEQRNYLNRSVEGKYLLELYKSTMEGYGAFSPNFQKALIASNKFNSDVAKEEILKHFFRRGNQLVYDFLISDMDYCEKNLKESFNLIFEEKSFLDLEANTSTWNSNALNISLNNKSDIKLQNVRLFLCIHFTDMYKDDYEVFKADHTINEVMPHSKTDFGKTEIKYNFLGKDKNIDNDIVSVRAIVVTDERIAWIDKNDFKLEVIKDDISNKNIESNKSKLEKLDLHYKYTGISGKQVLKLIDQKSILTVDHNLIGKDVITLKLPRELIHLNPYFSINKLNMDEAIIPEKIKLNGPYIEMQFDHNVSEDDKVEFYLNSSDLLINWSVRFDENRKVKTVETNIY
;
A
#
# COMPACT_ATOMS: atom_id res chain seq x y z
N MET A 1 -19.94 -77.12 52.73
CA MET A 1 -18.94 -76.08 53.09
C MET A 1 -17.67 -76.03 52.20
N LYS A 2 -17.20 -77.12 51.57
CA LYS A 2 -15.97 -77.07 50.73
C LYS A 2 -16.09 -76.28 49.41
N ASN A 3 -17.26 -76.26 48.77
CA ASN A 3 -17.43 -75.54 47.49
C ASN A 3 -17.59 -74.03 47.64
N PHE A 4 -18.16 -73.54 48.76
CA PHE A 4 -18.35 -72.10 48.99
C PHE A 4 -17.01 -71.37 49.21
N LYS A 5 -16.03 -72.02 49.85
CA LYS A 5 -14.69 -71.44 50.04
C LYS A 5 -13.91 -71.29 48.73
N LYS A 6 -14.08 -72.19 47.74
CA LYS A 6 -13.38 -72.08 46.45
C LYS A 6 -13.94 -70.97 45.57
N VAL A 7 -15.27 -70.80 45.55
CA VAL A 7 -15.93 -69.72 44.79
C VAL A 7 -15.60 -68.36 45.42
N PHE A 8 -15.63 -68.25 46.75
CA PHE A 8 -15.29 -66.99 47.43
C PHE A 8 -13.81 -66.60 47.24
N PHE A 9 -12.89 -67.57 47.28
CA PHE A 9 -11.46 -67.29 47.05
C PHE A 9 -11.17 -66.89 45.59
N GLY A 10 -11.87 -67.50 44.62
CA GLY A 10 -11.78 -67.10 43.21
C GLY A 10 -12.32 -65.69 42.98
N LEU A 11 -13.44 -65.32 43.61
CA LEU A 11 -14.03 -63.99 43.48
C LEU A 11 -13.13 -62.91 44.11
N VAL A 12 -12.52 -63.20 45.26
CA VAL A 12 -11.60 -62.26 45.93
C VAL A 12 -10.33 -62.05 45.10
N ILE A 13 -9.79 -63.08 44.43
CA ILE A 13 -8.62 -62.94 43.55
C ILE A 13 -8.96 -62.14 42.28
N VAL A 14 -10.16 -62.33 41.71
CA VAL A 14 -10.59 -61.56 40.53
C VAL A 14 -10.88 -60.11 40.87
N ILE A 15 -11.50 -59.83 42.03
CA ILE A 15 -11.75 -58.45 42.48
C ILE A 15 -10.44 -57.77 42.89
N SER A 16 -9.53 -58.46 43.59
CA SER A 16 -8.22 -57.87 43.92
C SER A 16 -7.33 -57.71 42.68
N GLY A 17 -7.38 -58.64 41.73
CA GLY A 17 -6.72 -58.50 40.43
C GLY A 17 -7.30 -57.36 39.59
N TYR A 18 -8.63 -57.17 39.59
CA TYR A 18 -9.30 -56.05 38.92
C TYR A 18 -8.99 -54.72 39.62
N PHE A 19 -8.98 -54.68 40.95
CA PHE A 19 -8.69 -53.46 41.72
C PHE A 19 -7.21 -53.07 41.60
N ILE A 20 -6.29 -54.05 41.62
CA ILE A 20 -4.87 -53.81 41.33
C ILE A 20 -4.70 -53.40 39.87
N TYR A 21 -5.39 -54.05 38.93
CA TYR A 21 -5.34 -53.65 37.52
C TYR A 21 -5.86 -52.22 37.33
N THR A 22 -7.03 -51.84 37.85
CA THR A 22 -7.57 -50.48 37.72
C THR A 22 -6.73 -49.45 38.46
N THR A 23 -6.26 -49.72 39.69
CA THR A 23 -5.36 -48.77 40.39
C THR A 23 -3.95 -48.71 39.82
N TYR A 24 -3.49 -49.74 39.09
CA TYR A 24 -2.21 -49.72 38.39
C TYR A 24 -2.34 -49.11 36.98
N PHE A 25 -3.51 -49.24 36.32
CA PHE A 25 -3.84 -48.62 35.03
C PHE A 25 -4.19 -47.13 35.18
N GLU A 26 -4.99 -46.75 36.19
CA GLU A 26 -5.29 -45.35 36.52
C GLU A 26 -4.03 -44.59 36.97
N LYS A 27 -3.07 -45.28 37.56
CA LYS A 27 -1.78 -44.69 37.98
C LYS A 27 -0.76 -44.57 36.83
N TYR A 28 -1.00 -45.19 35.67
CA TYR A 28 -0.19 -45.06 34.46
C TYR A 28 -0.72 -44.01 33.47
N HIS A 29 -1.88 -43.40 33.74
CA HIS A 29 -2.50 -42.37 32.89
C HIS A 29 -2.43 -40.94 33.45
N GLU A 30 -1.67 -40.73 34.53
CA GLU A 30 -1.22 -39.40 34.93
C GLU A 30 0.31 -39.42 35.04
N GLU A 31 1.02 -39.59 33.93
CA GLU A 31 2.42 -39.18 33.95
C GLU A 31 2.45 -37.66 34.17
N PRO A 32 3.13 -37.18 35.23
CA PRO A 32 3.20 -35.76 35.48
C PRO A 32 3.87 -35.10 34.27
N LEU A 33 3.22 -34.09 33.68
CA LEU A 33 3.80 -33.23 32.65
C LEU A 33 5.29 -32.99 32.93
N THR A 34 6.14 -33.14 31.91
CA THR A 34 7.56 -32.80 32.03
C THR A 34 7.70 -31.40 32.63
N LYS A 35 8.82 -31.12 33.30
CA LYS A 35 9.07 -29.81 33.93
C LYS A 35 8.78 -28.66 32.96
N ASP A 36 9.17 -28.82 31.69
CA ASP A 36 8.93 -27.84 30.64
C ASP A 36 7.45 -27.62 30.33
N LEU A 37 6.65 -28.70 30.24
CA LEU A 37 5.22 -28.58 30.00
C LEU A 37 4.44 -28.07 31.21
N LYS A 38 4.90 -28.33 32.44
CA LYS A 38 4.34 -27.69 33.64
C LYS A 38 4.58 -26.18 33.64
N GLU A 39 5.78 -25.76 33.22
CA GLU A 39 6.09 -24.33 33.05
C GLU A 39 5.17 -23.70 31.98
N ILE A 40 4.96 -24.37 30.84
CA ILE A 40 4.05 -23.89 29.79
C ILE A 40 2.59 -23.85 30.29
N ALA A 41 2.11 -24.89 30.95
CA ALA A 41 0.78 -24.92 31.54
C ALA A 41 0.57 -23.79 32.56
N ASN A 42 1.60 -23.48 33.36
CA ASN A 42 1.59 -22.33 34.26
C ASN A 42 1.57 -20.99 33.51
N VAL A 43 2.25 -20.87 32.37
CA VAL A 43 2.17 -19.68 31.50
C VAL A 43 0.73 -19.48 31.04
N PHE A 44 0.07 -20.52 30.52
CA PHE A 44 -1.35 -20.45 30.15
C PHE A 44 -2.24 -20.10 31.35
N ASP A 45 -2.08 -20.80 32.50
CA ASP A 45 -2.89 -20.57 33.70
C ASP A 45 -2.73 -19.16 34.28
N ASN A 46 -1.52 -18.62 34.25
CA ASN A 46 -1.26 -17.26 34.69
C ASN A 46 -1.97 -16.25 33.78
N ASN A 47 -1.92 -16.46 32.46
CA ASN A 47 -2.61 -15.60 31.50
C ASN A 47 -4.14 -15.70 31.60
N VAL A 48 -4.68 -16.91 31.83
CA VAL A 48 -6.12 -17.10 32.08
C VAL A 48 -6.57 -16.39 33.36
N LYS A 49 -5.73 -16.33 34.39
CA LYS A 49 -6.02 -15.63 35.66
C LYS A 49 -5.85 -14.11 35.56
N SER A 50 -4.90 -13.63 34.76
CA SER A 50 -4.63 -12.21 34.60
C SER A 50 -5.51 -11.53 33.55
N ASN A 51 -6.00 -12.27 32.55
CA ASN A 51 -6.89 -11.73 31.54
C ASN A 51 -8.28 -11.50 32.12
N ASN A 52 -8.82 -10.30 31.90
CA ASN A 52 -10.23 -10.02 32.14
C ASN A 52 -11.10 -10.71 31.07
N VAL A 53 -12.42 -10.71 31.24
CA VAL A 53 -13.38 -11.24 30.23
C VAL A 53 -13.22 -10.56 28.86
N GLU A 54 -12.66 -9.35 28.84
CA GLU A 54 -12.42 -8.54 27.65
C GLU A 54 -11.05 -8.89 27.03
N TYR A 55 -11.07 -9.45 25.82
CA TYR A 55 -9.90 -9.87 25.03
C TYR A 55 -9.74 -8.98 23.78
N ASP A 56 -8.53 -8.99 23.20
CA ASP A 56 -8.26 -8.38 21.90
C ASP A 56 -8.45 -9.43 20.79
N LEU A 57 -9.39 -9.18 19.88
CA LEU A 57 -9.73 -10.11 18.80
C LEU A 57 -8.58 -10.26 17.79
N GLU A 58 -7.91 -9.17 17.41
CA GLU A 58 -6.77 -9.20 16.47
C GLU A 58 -5.63 -10.01 17.07
N LYS A 59 -5.32 -9.79 18.36
CA LYS A 59 -4.29 -10.55 19.08
C LYS A 59 -4.66 -12.03 19.24
N THR A 60 -5.95 -12.33 19.46
CA THR A 60 -6.45 -13.70 19.52
C THR A 60 -6.25 -14.44 18.20
N ILE A 61 -6.60 -13.82 17.07
CA ILE A 61 -6.42 -14.38 15.73
C ILE A 61 -4.93 -14.56 15.41
N LYS A 62 -4.10 -13.55 15.68
CA LYS A 62 -2.64 -13.66 15.51
C LYS A 62 -2.04 -14.80 16.34
N THR A 63 -2.51 -15.00 17.56
CA THR A 63 -2.05 -16.09 18.43
C THR A 63 -2.38 -17.44 17.82
N ILE A 64 -3.64 -17.65 17.40
CA ILE A 64 -4.06 -18.87 16.71
C ILE A 64 -3.11 -19.20 15.55
N HIS A 65 -2.85 -18.23 14.68
CA HIS A 65 -1.99 -18.44 13.51
C HIS A 65 -0.51 -18.59 13.84
N SER A 66 0.01 -17.83 14.80
CA SER A 66 1.43 -17.89 15.19
C SER A 66 1.77 -19.23 15.81
N LEU A 67 0.86 -19.80 16.61
CA LEU A 67 1.02 -21.14 17.17
C LEU A 67 1.01 -22.21 16.06
N ASP A 68 0.09 -22.12 15.11
CA ASP A 68 -0.01 -23.10 14.01
C ASP A 68 1.19 -23.03 13.06
N ASN A 69 1.66 -21.82 12.75
CA ASN A 69 2.82 -21.60 11.88
C ASN A 69 4.14 -21.96 12.57
N SER A 70 4.31 -21.61 13.85
CA SER A 70 5.52 -21.97 14.59
C SER A 70 5.70 -23.48 14.67
N ARG A 71 4.63 -24.25 14.89
CA ARG A 71 4.69 -25.72 14.84
C ARG A 71 5.28 -26.25 13.52
N LYS A 72 4.96 -25.62 12.38
CA LYS A 72 5.50 -26.01 11.05
C LYS A 72 6.97 -25.61 10.85
N ASN A 73 7.45 -24.62 11.59
CA ASN A 73 8.77 -24.01 11.38
C ASN A 73 9.83 -24.48 12.37
N GLN A 74 9.44 -25.06 13.51
CA GLN A 74 10.38 -25.64 14.47
C GLN A 74 10.82 -27.06 14.05
N LYS A 75 11.96 -27.51 14.58
CA LYS A 75 12.57 -28.81 14.20
C LYS A 75 12.35 -29.92 15.22
N SER A 76 11.85 -29.59 16.41
CA SER A 76 11.69 -30.55 17.51
C SER A 76 10.63 -30.09 18.52
N PHE A 77 10.22 -31.01 19.40
CA PHE A 77 9.37 -30.69 20.55
C PHE A 77 10.03 -29.67 21.47
N GLU A 78 11.34 -29.78 21.72
CA GLU A 78 12.07 -28.87 22.61
C GLU A 78 12.10 -27.43 22.07
N GLU A 79 12.35 -27.24 20.78
CA GLU A 79 12.32 -25.93 20.15
C GLU A 79 10.92 -25.31 20.22
N TYR A 80 9.87 -26.12 19.99
CA TYR A 80 8.49 -25.64 20.08
C TYR A 80 8.06 -25.34 21.52
N TYR A 81 8.48 -26.14 22.50
CA TYR A 81 8.26 -25.84 23.92
C TYR A 81 8.95 -24.54 24.34
N ALA A 82 10.19 -24.31 23.89
CA ALA A 82 10.90 -23.07 24.16
C ALA A 82 10.13 -21.87 23.59
N PHE A 83 9.62 -21.98 22.36
CA PHE A 83 8.76 -20.97 21.74
C PHE A 83 7.51 -20.70 22.59
N LEU A 84 6.75 -21.75 22.95
CA LEU A 84 5.52 -21.64 23.75
C LEU A 84 5.76 -20.95 25.11
N LYS A 85 6.93 -21.14 25.74
CA LYS A 85 7.25 -20.47 27.01
C LYS A 85 7.46 -18.96 26.87
N THR A 86 7.96 -18.53 25.72
CA THR A 86 8.35 -17.13 25.46
C THR A 86 7.30 -16.31 24.72
N PHE A 87 6.28 -16.97 24.18
CA PHE A 87 5.23 -16.31 23.42
C PHE A 87 4.34 -15.43 24.32
N ASP A 88 3.91 -14.28 23.80
CA ASP A 88 3.04 -13.35 24.53
C ASP A 88 1.55 -13.72 24.35
N TYR A 89 0.93 -14.17 25.44
CA TYR A 89 -0.49 -14.57 25.50
C TYR A 89 -1.42 -13.53 26.15
N SER A 90 -0.90 -12.34 26.45
CA SER A 90 -1.68 -11.30 27.14
C SER A 90 -2.88 -10.88 26.27
N ASP A 91 -4.03 -10.58 26.86
CA ASP A 91 -5.25 -10.15 26.14
C ASP A 91 -5.82 -11.15 25.11
N VAL A 92 -5.36 -12.41 25.10
CA VAL A 92 -5.93 -13.48 24.27
C VAL A 92 -7.19 -14.06 24.92
N ALA A 93 -8.18 -14.42 24.10
CA ALA A 93 -9.39 -15.07 24.56
C ALA A 93 -9.14 -16.33 25.41
N ILE A 94 -9.82 -16.42 26.55
CA ILE A 94 -9.60 -17.47 27.56
C ILE A 94 -9.90 -18.88 27.02
N ASP A 95 -10.95 -19.05 26.22
CA ASP A 95 -11.28 -20.34 25.62
C ASP A 95 -10.28 -20.78 24.53
N VAL A 96 -9.61 -19.84 23.85
CA VAL A 96 -8.47 -20.13 22.96
C VAL A 96 -7.27 -20.62 23.77
N LEU A 97 -6.95 -19.94 24.87
CA LEU A 97 -5.85 -20.36 25.76
C LEU A 97 -6.11 -21.73 26.38
N ASN A 98 -7.33 -21.98 26.85
CA ASN A 98 -7.72 -23.28 27.39
C ASN A 98 -7.63 -24.37 26.32
N ALA A 99 -8.18 -24.13 25.12
CA ALA A 99 -8.08 -25.11 24.06
C ALA A 99 -6.63 -25.38 23.66
N LYS A 100 -5.77 -24.34 23.52
CA LYS A 100 -4.34 -24.56 23.24
C LYS A 100 -3.58 -25.20 24.40
N LYS A 101 -4.08 -25.12 25.65
CA LYS A 101 -3.53 -25.85 26.79
C LYS A 101 -3.87 -27.35 26.73
N ASP A 102 -5.05 -27.70 26.21
CA ASP A 102 -5.53 -29.09 26.14
C ASP A 102 -4.68 -29.98 25.21
N ILE A 103 -3.86 -29.40 24.33
CA ILE A 103 -2.91 -30.15 23.49
C ILE A 103 -1.66 -30.59 24.27
N LEU A 104 -1.33 -29.96 25.39
CA LEU A 104 -0.06 -30.21 26.11
C LEU A 104 0.09 -31.66 26.64
N PRO A 105 -0.95 -32.31 27.20
CA PRO A 105 -0.86 -33.72 27.58
C PRO A 105 -0.60 -34.63 26.37
N ILE A 106 -1.27 -34.39 25.25
CA ILE A 106 -1.08 -35.15 24.00
C ILE A 106 0.35 -34.98 23.50
N MET A 107 0.88 -33.75 23.52
CA MET A 107 2.28 -33.48 23.17
C MET A 107 3.28 -34.15 24.12
N ASN A 108 2.95 -34.28 25.41
CA ASN A 108 3.79 -34.99 26.37
C ASN A 108 3.91 -36.46 25.98
N GLU A 109 2.79 -37.12 25.71
CA GLU A 109 2.77 -38.53 25.34
C GLU A 109 3.48 -38.77 23.99
N MET A 110 3.23 -37.91 22.99
CA MET A 110 3.96 -37.99 21.71
C MET A 110 5.47 -37.86 21.88
N HIS A 111 5.92 -36.96 22.76
CA HIS A 111 7.33 -36.74 23.02
C HIS A 111 7.96 -37.89 23.82
N GLN A 112 7.24 -38.52 24.76
CA GLN A 112 7.73 -39.73 25.43
C GLN A 112 7.89 -40.89 24.44
N ILE A 113 6.91 -41.09 23.55
CA ILE A 113 7.03 -42.07 22.47
C ILE A 113 8.24 -41.76 21.59
N ASP A 114 8.45 -40.49 21.21
CA ASP A 114 9.60 -40.04 20.40
C ASP A 114 10.95 -40.39 21.04
N LYS A 115 11.08 -40.21 22.37
CA LYS A 115 12.32 -40.51 23.12
C LYS A 115 12.62 -42.00 23.22
N GLU A 116 11.58 -42.83 23.21
CA GLU A 116 11.71 -44.27 23.33
C GLU A 116 11.89 -44.98 21.98
N LEU A 117 11.70 -44.27 20.86
CA LEU A 117 11.93 -44.78 19.52
C LEU A 117 13.42 -44.71 19.16
N GLU A 118 14.07 -45.86 18.98
CA GLU A 118 15.48 -45.98 18.59
C GLU A 118 15.74 -45.76 17.07
N ASN A 119 14.71 -45.59 16.24
CA ASN A 119 14.79 -45.55 14.76
C ASN A 119 14.07 -44.34 14.12
N ALA A 120 14.38 -44.07 12.84
CA ALA A 120 14.10 -42.90 11.99
C ALA A 120 12.65 -42.34 11.87
N GLU A 121 11.69 -42.83 12.65
CA GLU A 121 10.31 -42.32 12.67
C GLU A 121 10.13 -41.35 13.83
N SER A 122 10.02 -40.06 13.49
CA SER A 122 9.88 -39.00 14.47
C SER A 122 8.41 -38.64 14.69
N MET A 123 7.94 -38.78 15.93
CA MET A 123 6.63 -38.30 16.38
C MET A 123 6.49 -36.79 16.22
N TRP A 124 7.61 -36.05 16.26
CA TRP A 124 7.62 -34.62 15.92
C TRP A 124 7.22 -34.41 14.46
N THR A 125 7.78 -35.18 13.53
CA THR A 125 7.47 -35.04 12.09
C THR A 125 5.99 -35.35 11.83
N LEU A 126 5.41 -36.33 12.54
CA LEU A 126 3.97 -36.57 12.52
C LEU A 126 3.20 -35.35 13.04
N PHE A 127 3.53 -34.87 14.23
CA PHE A 127 2.85 -33.74 14.87
C PHE A 127 2.90 -32.47 14.01
N GLN A 128 4.03 -32.22 13.36
CA GLN A 128 4.24 -31.10 12.43
C GLN A 128 3.34 -31.18 11.20
N ASN A 129 3.07 -32.39 10.69
CA ASN A 129 2.31 -32.61 9.46
C ASN A 129 0.81 -32.79 9.67
N MET A 130 0.34 -32.94 10.92
CA MET A 130 -1.09 -33.04 11.21
C MET A 130 -1.71 -31.64 11.34
N PRO A 131 -2.49 -31.14 10.37
CA PRO A 131 -3.23 -29.88 10.57
C PRO A 131 -4.13 -29.98 11.82
N GLU A 132 -4.39 -28.87 12.49
CA GLU A 132 -5.40 -28.81 13.56
C GLU A 132 -6.77 -28.44 12.98
N VAL A 133 -6.81 -27.45 12.09
CA VAL A 133 -8.04 -27.03 11.37
C VAL A 133 -7.72 -26.89 9.88
N LEU A 134 -8.66 -27.29 9.03
CA LEU A 134 -8.61 -27.03 7.59
C LEU A 134 -9.49 -25.85 7.25
N ILE A 135 -9.05 -25.04 6.30
CA ILE A 135 -9.82 -23.91 5.79
C ILE A 135 -10.20 -24.22 4.34
N GLU A 136 -11.49 -24.45 4.10
CA GLU A 136 -12.01 -24.77 2.75
C GLU A 136 -12.73 -23.58 2.13
N GLU A 137 -12.47 -23.29 0.84
CA GLU A 137 -13.17 -22.25 0.08
C GLU A 137 -14.59 -22.68 -0.29
N ASN A 138 -15.57 -21.82 -0.01
CA ASN A 138 -16.94 -22.01 -0.46
C ASN A 138 -17.05 -21.64 -1.96
N SER A 139 -17.17 -22.65 -2.83
CA SER A 139 -17.00 -22.58 -4.29
C SER A 139 -18.01 -21.70 -5.08
N LYS A 140 -18.88 -20.94 -4.42
CA LYS A 140 -19.97 -20.17 -5.07
C LYS A 140 -19.77 -18.66 -5.13
N ALA A 141 -18.75 -18.06 -4.52
CA ALA A 141 -18.59 -16.59 -4.53
C ALA A 141 -17.15 -16.11 -4.19
N SER A 142 -16.17 -16.46 -5.01
CA SER A 142 -14.73 -16.26 -4.72
C SER A 142 -14.15 -14.88 -5.08
N SER A 143 -14.98 -13.87 -5.35
CA SER A 143 -14.50 -12.56 -5.86
C SER A 143 -15.23 -11.33 -5.32
N SER A 144 -15.93 -11.41 -4.18
CA SER A 144 -16.68 -10.27 -3.64
C SER A 144 -16.34 -9.90 -2.19
N ILE A 145 -16.37 -8.60 -1.92
CA ILE A 145 -16.15 -7.99 -0.60
C ILE A 145 -17.17 -8.45 0.46
N THR A 146 -18.29 -9.03 0.02
CA THR A 146 -19.38 -9.48 0.89
C THR A 146 -18.96 -10.64 1.80
N TYR A 147 -17.89 -11.37 1.44
CA TYR A 147 -17.37 -12.51 2.21
C TYR A 147 -15.83 -12.59 2.14
N PRO A 148 -15.09 -11.77 2.92
CA PRO A 148 -13.64 -11.67 2.87
C PRO A 148 -12.92 -12.96 3.30
N TYR A 149 -13.57 -13.77 4.14
CA TYR A 149 -13.25 -15.17 4.37
C TYR A 149 -14.51 -15.97 4.04
N ASN A 150 -14.68 -16.31 2.78
CA ASN A 150 -15.73 -17.25 2.37
C ASN A 150 -15.27 -18.70 2.62
N MET A 151 -14.73 -18.91 3.81
CA MET A 151 -13.88 -20.02 4.18
C MET A 151 -14.47 -20.72 5.39
N ILE A 152 -14.74 -22.02 5.26
CA ILE A 152 -15.31 -22.83 6.33
C ILE A 152 -14.15 -23.51 7.05
N ALA A 153 -14.05 -23.29 8.36
CA ALA A 153 -13.20 -24.09 9.22
C ALA A 153 -13.80 -25.50 9.34
N VAL A 154 -13.10 -26.48 8.80
CA VAL A 154 -13.47 -27.89 8.83
C VAL A 154 -12.53 -28.63 9.76
N SER A 155 -13.09 -29.53 10.56
CA SER A 155 -12.28 -30.41 11.41
C SER A 155 -11.31 -31.20 10.54
N SER A 156 -10.02 -31.10 10.88
CA SER A 156 -8.98 -31.83 10.18
C SER A 156 -8.93 -33.31 10.59
N ALA A 157 -9.82 -33.78 11.47
CA ALA A 157 -9.80 -35.11 12.08
C ALA A 157 -9.72 -36.25 11.04
N ALA A 158 -10.42 -36.13 9.90
CA ALA A 158 -10.32 -37.14 8.84
C ALA A 158 -8.92 -37.21 8.20
N ILE A 159 -8.27 -36.06 7.97
CA ILE A 159 -6.91 -35.99 7.43
C ILE A 159 -5.89 -36.45 8.49
N ALA A 160 -6.02 -35.94 9.72
CA ALA A 160 -5.19 -36.36 10.84
C ALA A 160 -5.29 -37.88 11.05
N SER A 161 -6.48 -38.45 10.99
CA SER A 161 -6.71 -39.90 11.07
C SER A 161 -6.00 -40.64 9.94
N ASN A 162 -6.10 -40.17 8.69
CA ASN A 162 -5.39 -40.77 7.56
C ASN A 162 -3.85 -40.73 7.73
N VAL A 163 -3.29 -39.60 8.17
CA VAL A 163 -1.84 -39.46 8.44
C VAL A 163 -1.42 -40.39 9.58
N LEU A 164 -2.19 -40.44 10.67
CA LEU A 164 -1.94 -41.31 11.82
C LEU A 164 -2.10 -42.80 11.49
N ASN A 165 -2.99 -43.16 10.57
CA ASN A 165 -3.17 -44.54 10.09
C ASN A 165 -2.02 -45.03 9.19
N GLN A 166 -1.29 -44.11 8.54
CA GLN A 166 -0.16 -44.45 7.68
C GLN A 166 1.15 -44.65 8.46
N HIS A 167 1.15 -44.30 9.75
CA HIS A 167 2.34 -44.44 10.59
C HIS A 167 2.35 -45.80 11.29
N GLU A 168 3.40 -46.59 11.05
CA GLU A 168 3.52 -47.95 11.57
C GLU A 168 4.48 -47.98 12.77
N LEU A 169 3.95 -48.06 13.98
CA LEU A 169 4.77 -48.25 15.18
C LEU A 169 4.94 -49.73 15.51
N SER A 170 6.04 -50.07 16.17
CA SER A 170 6.23 -51.42 16.73
C SER A 170 5.08 -51.81 17.67
N GLU A 171 4.73 -53.10 17.74
CA GLU A 171 3.64 -53.64 18.61
C GLU A 171 3.72 -53.16 20.06
N LYS A 172 4.92 -52.82 20.55
CA LYS A 172 5.16 -52.30 21.90
C LYS A 172 4.49 -50.94 22.15
N TYR A 173 4.45 -50.07 21.14
CA TYR A 173 3.99 -48.68 21.23
C TYR A 173 2.63 -48.44 20.56
N GLU A 174 2.14 -49.39 19.79
CA GLU A 174 0.89 -49.30 19.03
C GLU A 174 -0.35 -48.98 19.91
N LYS A 175 -0.41 -49.54 21.12
CA LYS A 175 -1.52 -49.25 22.06
C LYS A 175 -1.49 -47.83 22.59
N GLN A 176 -0.32 -47.35 23.01
CA GLN A 176 -0.14 -45.98 23.52
C GLN A 176 -0.38 -44.96 22.40
N PHE A 177 0.17 -45.22 21.22
CA PHE A 177 -0.06 -44.39 20.04
C PHE A 177 -1.54 -44.30 19.65
N ASN A 178 -2.29 -45.40 19.70
CA ASN A 178 -3.72 -45.37 19.41
C ASN A 178 -4.53 -44.53 20.43
N ILE A 179 -4.09 -44.46 21.68
CA ILE A 179 -4.69 -43.58 22.70
C ILE A 179 -4.41 -42.12 22.33
N VAL A 180 -3.13 -41.76 22.17
CA VAL A 180 -2.67 -40.42 21.74
C VAL A 180 -3.39 -39.94 20.49
N LYS A 181 -3.55 -40.84 19.50
CA LYS A 181 -4.28 -40.58 18.27
C LYS A 181 -5.73 -40.20 18.52
N ASN A 182 -6.47 -40.97 19.33
CA ASN A 182 -7.87 -40.68 19.60
C ASN A 182 -8.00 -39.36 20.37
N GLU A 183 -7.14 -39.11 21.35
CA GLU A 183 -7.10 -37.84 22.09
C GLU A 183 -6.79 -36.65 21.18
N TYR A 184 -5.88 -36.80 20.22
CA TYR A 184 -5.60 -35.78 19.21
C TYR A 184 -6.79 -35.50 18.30
N LEU A 185 -7.53 -36.55 17.88
CA LEU A 185 -8.73 -36.38 17.06
C LEU A 185 -9.85 -35.65 17.83
N ASP A 186 -10.08 -36.03 19.09
CA ASP A 186 -11.03 -35.37 19.97
C ASP A 186 -10.64 -33.91 20.23
N TYR A 187 -9.35 -33.65 20.43
CA TYR A 187 -8.79 -32.30 20.54
C TYR A 187 -9.11 -31.46 19.31
N VAL A 188 -8.80 -31.98 18.11
CA VAL A 188 -9.04 -31.30 16.83
C VAL A 188 -10.52 -30.95 16.63
N GLU A 189 -11.43 -31.87 16.93
CA GLU A 189 -12.87 -31.62 16.80
C GLU A 189 -13.36 -30.50 17.73
N ASN A 190 -12.84 -30.47 18.96
CA ASN A 190 -13.20 -29.45 19.93
C ASN A 190 -12.55 -28.10 19.62
N TYR A 191 -11.27 -28.09 19.26
CA TYR A 191 -10.55 -26.90 18.87
C TYR A 191 -11.15 -26.23 17.63
N THR A 192 -11.65 -27.01 16.67
CA THR A 192 -12.33 -26.50 15.47
C THR A 192 -13.52 -25.59 15.82
N LYS A 193 -14.27 -25.90 16.89
CA LYS A 193 -15.40 -25.06 17.34
C LYS A 193 -14.93 -23.71 17.86
N VAL A 194 -13.85 -23.70 18.64
CA VAL A 194 -13.23 -22.48 19.17
C VAL A 194 -12.65 -21.65 18.03
N TYR A 195 -11.89 -22.28 17.13
CA TYR A 195 -11.33 -21.64 15.94
C TYR A 195 -12.42 -20.98 15.09
N SER A 196 -13.50 -21.71 14.80
CA SER A 196 -14.61 -21.23 13.96
C SER A 196 -15.33 -20.02 14.57
N LYS A 197 -15.48 -19.98 15.89
CA LYS A 197 -16.06 -18.85 16.61
C LYS A 197 -15.26 -17.57 16.36
N TYR A 198 -13.94 -17.63 16.52
CA TYR A 198 -13.07 -16.46 16.37
C TYR A 198 -12.87 -16.04 14.93
N LEU A 199 -12.73 -16.99 14.00
CA LEU A 199 -12.67 -16.68 12.57
C LEU A 199 -13.92 -15.92 12.13
N LYS A 200 -15.12 -16.38 12.50
CA LYS A 200 -16.38 -15.70 12.15
C LYS A 200 -16.46 -14.26 12.70
N GLN A 201 -15.98 -14.04 13.93
CA GLN A 201 -15.96 -12.69 14.51
C GLN A 201 -14.96 -11.79 13.77
N TRP A 202 -13.79 -12.32 13.46
CA TRP A 202 -12.76 -11.62 12.70
C TRP A 202 -13.25 -11.23 11.30
N ASP A 203 -13.96 -12.14 10.62
CA ASP A 203 -14.58 -11.89 9.32
C ASP A 203 -15.57 -10.73 9.39
N GLU A 204 -16.40 -10.72 10.43
CA GLU A 204 -17.38 -9.67 10.62
C GLU A 204 -16.72 -8.30 10.83
N VAL A 205 -15.67 -8.22 11.64
CA VAL A 205 -14.85 -7.01 11.83
C VAL A 205 -14.22 -6.57 10.51
N CYS A 206 -13.59 -7.51 9.80
CA CYS A 206 -12.93 -7.29 8.53
C CYS A 206 -13.87 -6.68 7.47
N ILE A 207 -15.07 -7.25 7.28
CA ILE A 207 -16.08 -6.74 6.32
C ILE A 207 -16.39 -5.26 6.59
N LYS A 208 -16.64 -4.92 7.85
CA LYS A 208 -17.05 -3.56 8.22
C LYS A 208 -15.89 -2.57 8.06
N ARG A 209 -14.68 -2.99 8.41
CA ARG A 209 -13.47 -2.20 8.22
C ARG A 209 -13.20 -1.92 6.75
N ASP A 210 -13.31 -2.92 5.88
CA ASP A 210 -13.12 -2.73 4.43
C ASP A 210 -14.13 -1.75 3.85
N LYS A 211 -15.40 -1.86 4.25
CA LYS A 211 -16.43 -0.90 3.87
C LYS A 211 -16.06 0.50 4.32
N ALA A 212 -15.60 0.66 5.56
CA ALA A 212 -15.16 1.96 6.05
C ALA A 212 -14.01 2.55 5.20
N TYR A 213 -13.01 1.75 4.83
CA TYR A 213 -11.94 2.19 3.92
C TYR A 213 -12.47 2.67 2.56
N LEU A 214 -13.41 1.94 1.96
CA LEU A 214 -14.02 2.33 0.68
C LEU A 214 -14.86 3.60 0.78
N GLU A 215 -15.61 3.77 1.87
CA GLU A 215 -16.38 4.99 2.13
C GLU A 215 -15.46 6.19 2.37
N ILE A 216 -14.37 6.02 3.14
CA ILE A 216 -13.33 7.05 3.34
C ILE A 216 -12.74 7.49 2.00
N ASN A 217 -12.41 6.52 1.14
CA ASN A 217 -11.89 6.82 -0.19
C ASN A 217 -12.89 7.62 -1.05
N SER A 218 -14.17 7.33 -0.89
CA SER A 218 -15.26 8.03 -1.58
C SER A 218 -15.62 9.36 -0.91
N GLU A 219 -14.80 9.82 0.05
CA GLU A 219 -15.00 11.03 0.87
C GLU A 219 -16.35 11.02 1.65
N ASN A 220 -16.94 9.85 1.88
CA ASN A 220 -18.20 9.64 2.60
C ASN A 220 -17.94 9.28 4.07
N PHE A 221 -17.41 10.25 4.82
CA PHE A 221 -16.92 10.03 6.17
C PHE A 221 -18.01 9.63 7.19
N GLU A 222 -19.24 10.13 7.05
CA GLU A 222 -20.34 9.75 7.94
C GLU A 222 -20.72 8.26 7.81
N SER A 223 -20.75 7.73 6.59
CA SER A 223 -21.05 6.31 6.37
C SER A 223 -19.92 5.42 6.89
N ALA A 224 -18.67 5.87 6.73
CA ALA A 224 -17.52 5.19 7.32
C ALA A 224 -17.62 5.12 8.86
N LEU A 225 -18.01 6.22 9.54
CA LEU A 225 -18.19 6.22 11.00
C LEU A 225 -19.19 5.17 11.47
N ILE A 226 -20.31 4.99 10.77
CA ILE A 226 -21.33 3.99 11.12
C ILE A 226 -20.74 2.58 11.10
N GLU A 227 -19.92 2.25 10.11
CA GLU A 227 -19.27 0.94 10.04
C GLU A 227 -18.17 0.79 11.10
N LEU A 228 -17.42 1.85 11.39
CA LEU A 228 -16.37 1.87 12.40
C LEU A 228 -16.91 1.72 13.83
N ASP A 229 -18.05 2.35 14.14
CA ASP A 229 -18.73 2.17 15.41
C ASP A 229 -19.19 0.72 15.60
N LYS A 230 -19.64 0.05 14.53
CA LYS A 230 -19.96 -1.38 14.58
C LYS A 230 -18.72 -2.24 14.80
N VAL A 231 -17.57 -1.86 14.23
CA VAL A 231 -16.29 -2.55 14.50
C VAL A 231 -15.92 -2.40 15.97
N LEU A 232 -15.92 -1.18 16.51
CA LEU A 232 -15.54 -0.90 17.89
C LEU A 232 -16.54 -1.49 18.91
N LEU A 233 -17.79 -1.75 18.52
CA LEU A 233 -18.73 -2.52 19.33
C LEU A 233 -18.32 -4.00 19.45
N LEU A 234 -17.79 -4.59 18.37
CA LEU A 234 -17.36 -5.98 18.32
C LEU A 234 -15.95 -6.19 18.89
N SER A 235 -15.07 -5.23 18.64
CA SER A 235 -13.65 -5.23 19.03
C SER A 235 -13.27 -3.82 19.49
N PRO A 236 -13.51 -3.46 20.77
CA PRO A 236 -13.29 -2.11 21.30
C PRO A 236 -11.83 -1.62 21.24
N LYS A 237 -10.89 -2.57 21.15
CA LYS A 237 -9.46 -2.30 21.02
C LYS A 237 -9.00 -2.29 19.55
N ASP A 238 -9.89 -2.49 18.56
CA ASP A 238 -9.46 -2.60 17.15
C ASP A 238 -8.62 -1.40 16.70
N ARG A 239 -7.34 -1.66 16.47
CA ARG A 239 -6.33 -0.64 16.21
C ARG A 239 -6.69 0.22 15.01
N GLU A 240 -7.13 -0.41 13.93
CA GLU A 240 -7.43 0.32 12.69
C GLU A 240 -8.71 1.13 12.82
N ALA A 241 -9.75 0.57 13.44
CA ALA A 241 -11.00 1.27 13.62
C ALA A 241 -10.84 2.51 14.50
N LEU A 242 -10.01 2.47 15.55
CA LEU A 242 -9.67 3.64 16.37
C LEU A 242 -9.04 4.77 15.54
N LEU A 243 -8.09 4.44 14.64
CA LEU A 243 -7.44 5.42 13.76
C LEU A 243 -8.39 5.97 12.71
N LEU A 244 -9.10 5.10 12.01
CA LEU A 244 -10.03 5.50 10.94
C LEU A 244 -11.19 6.31 11.50
N LYS A 245 -11.72 5.97 12.68
CA LYS A 245 -12.76 6.76 13.34
C LYS A 245 -12.27 8.16 13.66
N SER A 246 -11.06 8.27 14.20
CA SER A 246 -10.42 9.56 14.46
C SER A 246 -10.24 10.38 13.18
N LEU A 247 -9.79 9.75 12.09
CA LEU A 247 -9.67 10.39 10.78
C LEU A 247 -11.03 10.92 10.26
N CYS A 248 -12.08 10.11 10.30
CA CYS A 248 -13.41 10.50 9.86
C CYS A 248 -13.95 11.68 10.69
N LEU A 249 -13.82 11.62 12.02
CA LEU A 249 -14.21 12.71 12.90
C LEU A 249 -13.43 14.00 12.57
N ILE A 250 -12.13 13.90 12.28
CA ILE A 250 -11.30 15.05 11.88
C ILE A 250 -11.84 15.67 10.58
N GLU A 251 -12.08 14.86 9.54
CA GLU A 251 -12.51 15.38 8.24
C GLU A 251 -13.94 15.94 8.27
N ILE A 252 -14.87 15.32 9.00
CA ILE A 252 -16.22 15.86 9.18
C ILE A 252 -16.18 17.23 9.87
N ASN A 253 -15.39 17.36 10.94
CA ASN A 253 -15.26 18.64 11.64
C ASN A 253 -14.58 19.71 10.78
N LYS A 254 -13.58 19.33 9.97
CA LYS A 254 -12.95 20.21 8.99
C LYS A 254 -13.97 20.74 7.97
N SER A 255 -14.80 19.86 7.41
CA SER A 255 -15.83 20.23 6.45
C SER A 255 -16.86 21.18 7.07
N ARG A 256 -17.33 20.92 8.30
CA ARG A 256 -18.26 21.80 9.03
C ARG A 256 -17.70 23.20 9.29
N LEU A 257 -16.41 23.30 9.63
CA LEU A 257 -15.72 24.59 9.80
C LEU A 257 -15.75 25.43 8.51
N ILE A 258 -15.61 24.80 7.35
CA ILE A 258 -15.65 25.50 6.05
C ILE A 258 -17.03 26.13 5.80
N VAL A 259 -18.11 25.47 6.25
CA VAL A 259 -19.50 25.94 6.07
C VAL A 259 -19.96 26.85 7.23
N ASN A 260 -19.06 27.26 8.13
CA ASN A 260 -19.37 28.04 9.34
C ASN A 260 -20.46 27.43 10.23
N GLU A 261 -20.59 26.10 10.22
CA GLU A 261 -21.43 25.40 11.17
C GLU A 261 -20.73 25.33 12.54
N SER A 262 -21.49 25.45 13.63
CA SER A 262 -20.93 25.35 14.97
C SER A 262 -20.29 23.97 15.18
N ILE A 263 -19.04 23.98 15.64
CA ILE A 263 -18.29 22.76 16.00
C ILE A 263 -19.10 21.95 17.02
N PRO A 264 -19.43 20.67 16.76
CA PRO A 264 -20.10 19.81 17.73
C PRO A 264 -19.19 19.33 18.87
N ILE A 265 -19.84 18.82 19.92
CA ILE A 265 -19.30 18.29 21.18
C ILE A 265 -18.28 17.12 20.98
N GLU A 266 -18.30 16.49 19.80
CA GLU A 266 -17.50 15.31 19.42
C GLU A 266 -15.99 15.58 19.20
N ILE A 267 -15.54 16.84 19.20
CA ILE A 267 -14.10 17.17 19.13
C ILE A 267 -13.31 16.59 20.30
N SER A 268 -13.93 16.45 21.47
CA SER A 268 -13.29 15.84 22.65
C SER A 268 -13.10 14.32 22.49
N GLU A 269 -13.95 13.67 21.70
CA GLU A 269 -13.89 12.23 21.43
C GLU A 269 -12.62 11.86 20.65
N ILE A 270 -12.19 12.71 19.71
CA ILE A 270 -10.96 12.51 18.92
C ILE A 270 -9.74 12.35 19.84
N GLU A 271 -9.59 13.25 20.82
CA GLU A 271 -8.46 13.20 21.76
C GLU A 271 -8.50 11.94 22.62
N ILE A 272 -9.68 11.54 23.08
CA ILE A 272 -9.88 10.33 23.89
C ILE A 272 -9.51 9.08 23.09
N ILE A 273 -10.01 8.93 21.86
CA ILE A 273 -9.73 7.77 20.99
C ILE A 273 -8.24 7.69 20.67
N LEU A 274 -7.62 8.81 20.29
CA LEU A 274 -6.19 8.84 19.97
C LEU A 274 -5.31 8.57 21.19
N GLN A 275 -5.72 9.03 22.38
CA GLN A 275 -5.00 8.72 23.61
C GLN A 275 -5.14 7.24 23.97
N GLN A 276 -6.35 6.68 23.86
CA GLN A 276 -6.59 5.24 24.04
C GLN A 276 -5.71 4.42 23.09
N TYR A 277 -5.62 4.81 21.82
CA TYR A 277 -4.73 4.15 20.85
C TYR A 277 -3.27 4.16 21.32
N LEU A 278 -2.76 5.33 21.73
CA LEU A 278 -1.36 5.48 22.16
C LEU A 278 -1.05 4.66 23.41
N ASP A 279 -2.01 4.53 24.32
CA ASP A 279 -1.88 3.74 25.54
C ASP A 279 -1.88 2.23 25.23
N LEU A 280 -2.71 1.79 24.27
CA LEU A 280 -2.79 0.39 23.85
C LEU A 280 -1.62 -0.04 22.94
N TYR A 281 -1.14 0.86 22.07
CA TYR A 281 -0.20 0.56 21.00
C TYR A 281 0.98 1.56 20.95
N PRO A 282 1.78 1.68 22.02
CA PRO A 282 2.85 2.68 22.11
C PRO A 282 3.92 2.52 21.01
N ASP A 283 4.25 1.27 20.66
CA ASP A 283 5.23 0.93 19.61
C ASP A 283 4.67 1.12 18.19
N GLN A 284 3.41 1.57 18.04
CA GLN A 284 2.74 1.84 16.76
C GLN A 284 2.12 3.24 16.73
N SER A 285 2.67 4.15 17.53
CA SER A 285 2.18 5.51 17.73
C SER A 285 2.20 6.45 16.52
N ALA A 286 2.90 6.15 15.41
CA ALA A 286 3.14 7.12 14.33
C ALA A 286 1.86 7.64 13.65
N PRO A 287 0.88 6.79 13.26
CA PRO A 287 -0.39 7.27 12.72
C PRO A 287 -1.21 8.06 13.74
N ALA A 288 -1.25 7.65 15.01
CA ALA A 288 -1.99 8.38 16.03
C ALA A 288 -1.37 9.75 16.31
N LEU A 289 -0.04 9.85 16.32
CA LEU A 289 0.68 11.13 16.41
C LEU A 289 0.36 12.03 15.21
N LEU A 290 0.32 11.48 13.99
CA LEU A 290 -0.08 12.26 12.81
C LEU A 290 -1.51 12.79 12.94
N LEU A 291 -2.46 11.96 13.37
CA LEU A 291 -3.85 12.37 13.57
C LEU A 291 -3.97 13.39 14.71
N LYS A 292 -3.18 13.27 15.79
CA LYS A 292 -3.06 14.33 16.82
C LYS A 292 -2.59 15.65 16.21
N GLY A 293 -1.63 15.61 15.29
CA GLY A 293 -1.19 16.79 14.55
C GLY A 293 -2.33 17.43 13.73
N ARG A 294 -3.08 16.63 12.97
CA ARG A 294 -4.24 17.11 12.20
C ARG A 294 -5.35 17.64 13.11
N TYR A 295 -5.60 16.99 14.24
CA TYR A 295 -6.50 17.46 15.28
C TYR A 295 -6.07 18.82 15.84
N SER A 296 -4.79 19.02 16.16
CA SER A 296 -4.25 20.31 16.59
C SER A 296 -4.46 21.40 15.53
N LEU A 297 -4.40 21.07 14.23
CA LEU A 297 -4.74 22.03 13.16
C LEU A 297 -6.22 22.44 13.19
N LEU A 298 -7.15 21.51 13.44
CA LEU A 298 -8.57 21.87 13.62
C LEU A 298 -8.77 22.87 14.76
N LEU A 299 -7.95 22.76 15.81
CA LEU A 299 -7.95 23.67 16.96
C LEU A 299 -7.15 24.95 16.73
N ASN A 300 -6.65 25.20 15.51
CA ASN A 300 -5.76 26.31 15.18
C ASN A 300 -4.45 26.36 16.01
N LYS A 301 -3.95 25.20 16.47
CA LYS A 301 -2.71 25.05 17.25
C LYS A 301 -1.57 24.54 16.37
N GLU A 302 -1.12 25.36 15.44
CA GLU A 302 -0.16 24.94 14.41
C GLU A 302 1.21 24.47 14.97
N ASN A 303 1.77 25.17 15.96
CA ASN A 303 3.06 24.77 16.54
C ASN A 303 2.99 23.38 17.22
N GLU A 304 1.86 23.08 17.84
CA GLU A 304 1.60 21.76 18.42
C GLU A 304 1.48 20.71 17.32
N ALA A 305 0.76 21.03 16.24
CA ALA A 305 0.65 20.15 15.07
C ALA A 305 2.01 19.80 14.46
N LEU A 306 2.88 20.80 14.25
CA LEU A 306 4.24 20.60 13.75
C LEU A 306 5.08 19.71 14.67
N THR A 307 4.90 19.83 15.98
CA THR A 307 5.58 18.97 16.97
C THR A 307 5.16 17.52 16.80
N TYR A 308 3.86 17.26 16.70
CA TYR A 308 3.34 15.91 16.47
C TYR A 308 3.75 15.33 15.11
N PHE A 309 3.75 16.12 14.03
CA PHE A 309 4.22 15.65 12.73
C PHE A 309 5.71 15.31 12.74
N ASN A 310 6.55 16.07 13.46
CA ASN A 310 7.96 15.74 13.59
C ASN A 310 8.17 14.45 14.38
N GLN A 311 7.42 14.23 15.47
CA GLN A 311 7.46 12.96 16.21
C GLN A 311 6.99 11.79 15.34
N SER A 312 5.86 11.93 14.65
CA SER A 312 5.33 10.93 13.72
C SER A 312 6.34 10.56 12.62
N ALA A 313 7.05 11.55 12.05
CA ALA A 313 8.07 11.33 11.03
C ALA A 313 9.27 10.49 11.52
N ILE A 314 9.60 10.58 12.81
CA ILE A 314 10.65 9.78 13.46
C ILE A 314 10.16 8.35 13.73
N GLU A 315 8.90 8.20 14.12
CA GLU A 315 8.35 6.90 14.51
C GLU A 315 8.00 6.00 13.31
N TYR A 316 7.47 6.55 12.22
CA TYR A 316 7.09 5.77 11.04
C TYR A 316 8.22 4.83 10.52
N PRO A 317 9.47 5.30 10.34
CA PRO A 317 10.55 4.41 9.95
C PRO A 317 10.84 3.28 10.94
N LYS A 318 10.71 3.51 12.25
CA LYS A 318 10.91 2.46 13.26
C LYS A 318 9.81 1.41 13.19
N GLN A 319 8.58 1.87 12.99
CA GLN A 319 7.38 1.02 12.95
C GLN A 319 7.29 0.18 11.69
N ALA A 320 7.70 0.73 10.54
CA ALA A 320 7.73 0.01 9.28
C ALA A 320 8.57 -1.29 9.35
N HIS A 321 9.68 -1.29 10.10
CA HIS A 321 10.49 -2.50 10.31
C HIS A 321 9.74 -3.61 11.07
N ASN A 322 8.75 -3.23 11.89
CA ASN A 322 7.95 -4.14 12.71
C ASN A 322 6.61 -4.52 12.05
N LEU A 323 6.27 -3.91 10.91
CA LEU A 323 4.96 -4.08 10.27
C LEU A 323 4.83 -5.39 9.46
N LEU A 324 5.94 -6.06 9.16
CA LEU A 324 5.98 -7.35 8.44
C LEU A 324 5.14 -8.43 9.11
N ASP A 325 5.08 -8.47 10.45
CA ASP A 325 4.35 -9.51 11.19
C ASP A 325 2.83 -9.41 11.04
N LEU A 326 2.32 -8.23 10.67
CA LEU A 326 0.92 -7.89 10.63
C LEU A 326 0.29 -8.11 9.24
N LEU A 327 1.11 -8.07 8.19
CA LEU A 327 0.68 -8.46 6.83
C LEU A 327 0.21 -9.91 6.79
N ASN A 328 0.72 -10.77 7.68
CA ASN A 328 0.31 -12.17 7.77
C ASN A 328 -1.21 -12.37 7.99
N THR A 329 -1.91 -11.50 8.73
CA THR A 329 -3.38 -11.62 8.91
C THR A 329 -4.18 -11.12 7.71
N TYR A 330 -3.55 -10.27 6.88
CA TYR A 330 -4.08 -9.79 5.62
C TYR A 330 -3.82 -10.76 4.47
N GLU A 331 -2.65 -11.40 4.42
CA GLU A 331 -2.28 -12.41 3.41
C GLU A 331 -3.23 -13.62 3.40
N GLN A 332 -3.81 -13.95 4.55
CA GLN A 332 -4.78 -15.04 4.70
C GLN A 332 -6.16 -14.73 4.11
N ARG A 333 -6.46 -13.47 3.81
CA ARG A 333 -7.72 -13.04 3.21
C ARG A 333 -7.64 -13.20 1.71
N ASN A 334 -7.94 -14.39 1.19
CA ASN A 334 -7.74 -14.72 -0.23
C ASN A 334 -8.29 -13.68 -1.22
N TYR A 335 -9.40 -12.99 -0.93
CA TYR A 335 -9.94 -11.95 -1.83
C TYR A 335 -9.02 -10.71 -1.91
N LEU A 336 -8.29 -10.35 -0.86
CA LEU A 336 -7.37 -9.20 -0.87
C LEU A 336 -6.28 -9.34 -1.93
N ASN A 337 -5.83 -10.57 -2.15
CA ASN A 337 -4.78 -10.88 -3.12
C ASN A 337 -5.33 -11.26 -4.51
N ARG A 338 -6.65 -11.41 -4.65
CA ARG A 338 -7.32 -11.95 -5.86
C ARG A 338 -8.35 -11.01 -6.49
N SER A 339 -8.60 -9.86 -5.90
CA SER A 339 -9.43 -8.82 -6.50
C SER A 339 -8.71 -7.49 -6.47
N VAL A 340 -9.11 -6.59 -7.36
CA VAL A 340 -8.47 -5.28 -7.46
C VAL A 340 -8.91 -4.39 -6.28
N GLU A 341 -10.16 -4.49 -5.84
CA GLU A 341 -10.63 -3.87 -4.60
C GLU A 341 -9.84 -4.38 -3.39
N GLY A 342 -9.47 -5.65 -3.41
CA GLY A 342 -8.62 -6.28 -2.41
C GLY A 342 -7.23 -5.66 -2.33
N LYS A 343 -6.56 -5.54 -3.48
CA LYS A 343 -5.26 -4.84 -3.56
C LYS A 343 -5.40 -3.40 -3.07
N TYR A 344 -6.44 -2.70 -3.51
CA TYR A 344 -6.71 -1.33 -3.12
C TYR A 344 -6.83 -1.14 -1.59
N LEU A 345 -7.55 -2.04 -0.90
CA LEU A 345 -7.65 -2.03 0.55
C LEU A 345 -6.30 -2.22 1.24
N LEU A 346 -5.45 -3.11 0.71
CA LEU A 346 -4.09 -3.29 1.23
C LEU A 346 -3.27 -1.99 1.11
N GLU A 347 -3.45 -1.23 0.04
CA GLU A 347 -2.79 0.07 -0.13
C GLU A 347 -3.31 1.11 0.87
N LEU A 348 -4.62 1.16 1.15
CA LEU A 348 -5.14 2.11 2.15
C LEU A 348 -4.65 1.78 3.56
N TYR A 349 -4.61 0.49 3.88
CA TYR A 349 -4.12 0.01 5.17
C TYR A 349 -2.63 0.33 5.36
N LYS A 350 -1.78 -0.07 4.41
CA LYS A 350 -0.36 0.24 4.45
C LYS A 350 -0.13 1.77 4.47
N SER A 351 -1.04 2.58 3.91
CA SER A 351 -0.93 4.06 3.87
C SER A 351 -0.90 4.65 5.24
N THR A 352 -1.88 4.19 6.01
CA THR A 352 -2.06 4.55 7.41
C THR A 352 -0.82 4.18 8.22
N MET A 353 -0.31 2.96 8.01
CA MET A 353 0.71 2.36 8.87
C MET A 353 2.16 2.71 8.51
N GLU A 354 2.48 2.97 7.24
CA GLU A 354 3.82 3.34 6.79
C GLU A 354 3.99 4.85 6.58
N GLY A 355 2.89 5.60 6.57
CA GLY A 355 2.89 7.06 6.53
C GLY A 355 3.17 7.62 5.14
N TYR A 356 2.36 7.23 4.17
CA TYR A 356 2.35 7.76 2.80
C TYR A 356 1.05 8.51 2.48
N GLY A 357 1.05 9.28 1.39
CA GLY A 357 -0.09 10.09 0.97
C GLY A 357 -0.64 10.94 2.11
N ALA A 358 -1.93 10.78 2.44
CA ALA A 358 -2.61 11.53 3.49
C ALA A 358 -2.02 11.31 4.91
N PHE A 359 -1.32 10.19 5.13
CA PHE A 359 -0.63 9.87 6.37
C PHE A 359 0.88 10.19 6.32
N SER A 360 1.34 10.96 5.33
CA SER A 360 2.71 11.49 5.35
C SER A 360 2.81 12.75 6.24
N PRO A 361 3.59 12.72 7.35
CA PRO A 361 3.78 13.90 8.18
C PRO A 361 4.51 15.02 7.43
N ASN A 362 5.38 14.66 6.49
CA ASN A 362 6.06 15.61 5.61
C ASN A 362 5.08 16.30 4.66
N PHE A 363 4.14 15.57 4.05
CA PHE A 363 3.11 16.19 3.21
C PHE A 363 2.15 17.08 4.01
N GLN A 364 1.81 16.71 5.25
CA GLN A 364 1.03 17.60 6.13
C GLN A 364 1.78 18.92 6.43
N LYS A 365 3.10 18.86 6.69
CA LYS A 365 3.94 20.06 6.85
C LYS A 365 4.04 20.87 5.56
N ALA A 366 4.17 20.20 4.41
CA ALA A 366 4.19 20.86 3.10
C ALA A 366 2.86 21.58 2.81
N LEU A 367 1.72 20.99 3.21
CA LEU A 367 0.41 21.61 3.05
C LEU A 367 0.27 22.88 3.89
N ILE A 368 0.74 22.87 5.14
CA ILE A 368 0.78 24.08 5.98
C ILE A 368 1.63 25.17 5.33
N ALA A 369 2.83 24.81 4.86
CA ALA A 369 3.73 25.77 4.20
C ALA A 369 3.12 26.32 2.90
N SER A 370 2.51 25.46 2.09
CA SER A 370 1.84 25.84 0.84
C SER A 370 0.65 26.78 1.09
N ASN A 371 -0.15 26.52 2.12
CA ASN A 371 -1.26 27.40 2.53
C ASN A 371 -0.77 28.79 2.99
N LYS A 372 0.50 28.91 3.40
CA LYS A 372 1.16 30.18 3.73
C LYS A 372 1.94 30.78 2.56
N PHE A 373 1.82 30.22 1.36
CA PHE A 373 2.58 30.60 0.16
C PHE A 373 4.10 30.50 0.34
N ASN A 374 4.56 29.63 1.24
CA ASN A 374 5.97 29.34 1.43
C ASN A 374 6.37 28.09 0.62
N SER A 375 6.61 28.31 -0.67
CA SER A 375 6.94 27.22 -1.61
C SER A 375 8.28 26.55 -1.31
N ASP A 376 9.26 27.27 -0.76
CA ASP A 376 10.57 26.68 -0.44
C ASP A 376 10.47 25.62 0.66
N VAL A 377 9.78 25.94 1.77
CA VAL A 377 9.56 24.96 2.85
C VAL A 377 8.66 23.81 2.37
N ALA A 378 7.65 24.10 1.54
CA ALA A 378 6.80 23.06 0.98
C ALA A 378 7.58 22.07 0.11
N LYS A 379 8.42 22.57 -0.82
CA LYS A 379 9.31 21.74 -1.66
C LYS A 379 10.26 20.90 -0.80
N GLU A 380 10.90 21.51 0.20
CA GLU A 380 11.83 20.81 1.08
C GLU A 380 11.15 19.65 1.82
N GLU A 381 9.95 19.88 2.36
CA GLU A 381 9.20 18.83 3.06
C GLU A 381 8.71 17.73 2.11
N ILE A 382 8.27 18.06 0.90
CA ILE A 382 7.95 17.03 -0.11
C ILE A 382 9.18 16.18 -0.43
N LEU A 383 10.34 16.79 -0.67
CA LEU A 383 11.58 16.07 -0.94
C LEU A 383 11.99 15.18 0.25
N LYS A 384 11.90 15.68 1.49
CA LYS A 384 12.18 14.88 2.70
C LYS A 384 11.32 13.61 2.78
N HIS A 385 10.04 13.67 2.36
CA HIS A 385 9.19 12.49 2.28
C HIS A 385 9.80 11.43 1.35
N PHE A 386 10.10 11.81 0.11
CA PHE A 386 10.62 10.88 -0.89
C PHE A 386 12.04 10.39 -0.54
N PHE A 387 12.88 11.19 0.11
CA PHE A 387 14.16 10.72 0.64
C PHE A 387 14.01 9.68 1.74
N ARG A 388 13.09 9.93 2.70
CA ARG A 388 12.77 8.97 3.76
C ARG A 388 12.31 7.64 3.18
N ARG A 389 11.41 7.67 2.19
CA ARG A 389 10.90 6.47 1.48
C ARG A 389 11.99 5.76 0.69
N GLY A 390 12.84 6.53 -0.01
CA GLY A 390 13.96 5.99 -0.78
C GLY A 390 14.89 5.09 0.04
N ASN A 391 15.07 5.40 1.33
CA ASN A 391 15.89 4.62 2.26
C ASN A 391 15.19 3.38 2.83
N GLN A 392 13.86 3.30 2.75
CA GLN A 392 13.09 2.15 3.23
C GLN A 392 13.02 1.00 2.21
N LEU A 393 13.51 1.22 0.98
CA LEU A 393 13.49 0.25 -0.14
C LEU A 393 12.09 -0.26 -0.54
N VAL A 394 11.02 0.35 -0.01
CA VAL A 394 9.62 0.07 -0.38
C VAL A 394 9.16 1.14 -1.38
N TYR A 395 8.95 0.74 -2.63
CA TYR A 395 8.55 1.65 -3.72
C TYR A 395 7.13 1.41 -4.23
N ASP A 396 6.44 0.41 -3.66
CA ASP A 396 5.13 -0.09 -4.08
C ASP A 396 4.02 0.98 -4.05
N PHE A 397 4.22 2.09 -3.30
CA PHE A 397 3.24 3.19 -3.16
C PHE A 397 3.75 4.53 -3.67
N LEU A 398 4.82 4.54 -4.46
CA LEU A 398 5.36 5.77 -5.03
C LEU A 398 4.28 6.51 -5.84
N ILE A 399 3.42 5.77 -6.56
CA ILE A 399 2.29 6.33 -7.32
C ILE A 399 1.33 7.10 -6.40
N SER A 400 0.88 6.48 -5.30
CA SER A 400 -0.03 7.12 -4.33
C SER A 400 0.54 8.42 -3.77
N ASP A 401 1.86 8.46 -3.50
CA ASP A 401 2.54 9.66 -3.05
C ASP A 401 2.58 10.76 -4.12
N MET A 402 2.82 10.37 -5.38
CA MET A 402 2.78 11.30 -6.52
C MET A 402 1.37 11.87 -6.70
N ASP A 403 0.35 11.03 -6.69
CA ASP A 403 -1.06 11.43 -6.85
C ASP A 403 -1.50 12.36 -5.72
N TYR A 404 -1.08 12.07 -4.49
CA TYR A 404 -1.33 12.97 -3.36
C TYR A 404 -0.72 14.34 -3.60
N CYS A 405 0.53 14.39 -4.07
CA CYS A 405 1.21 15.65 -4.39
C CYS A 405 0.50 16.39 -5.52
N GLU A 406 0.08 15.71 -6.58
CA GLU A 406 -0.63 16.33 -7.71
C GLU A 406 -2.03 16.83 -7.33
N LYS A 407 -2.75 16.12 -6.46
CA LYS A 407 -4.08 16.53 -5.99
C LYS A 407 -4.03 17.67 -4.96
N ASN A 408 -3.11 17.58 -3.98
CA ASN A 408 -3.15 18.45 -2.78
C ASN A 408 -2.02 19.48 -2.72
N LEU A 409 -0.91 19.25 -3.43
CA LEU A 409 0.31 20.07 -3.37
C LEU A 409 0.78 20.52 -4.77
N LYS A 410 -0.10 20.48 -5.77
CA LYS A 410 0.19 20.65 -7.21
C LYS A 410 1.21 21.75 -7.49
N GLU A 411 0.95 22.93 -6.94
CA GLU A 411 1.75 24.13 -7.20
C GLU A 411 3.17 24.01 -6.65
N SER A 412 3.32 23.64 -5.37
CA SER A 412 4.63 23.45 -4.74
C SER A 412 5.37 22.26 -5.37
N PHE A 413 4.64 21.20 -5.74
CA PHE A 413 5.20 20.00 -6.36
C PHE A 413 5.75 20.27 -7.75
N ASN A 414 5.02 21.02 -8.59
CA ASN A 414 5.48 21.41 -9.93
C ASN A 414 6.75 22.27 -9.89
N LEU A 415 6.96 23.04 -8.81
CA LEU A 415 8.17 23.85 -8.61
C LEU A 415 9.40 23.03 -8.17
N ILE A 416 9.23 21.77 -7.75
CA ILE A 416 10.38 20.88 -7.49
C ILE A 416 11.14 20.60 -8.78
N PHE A 417 10.41 20.44 -9.89
CA PHE A 417 11.02 20.25 -11.18
C PHE A 417 10.22 20.92 -12.31
N GLU A 418 10.50 22.21 -12.49
CA GLU A 418 9.82 23.08 -13.46
C GLU A 418 10.03 22.65 -14.92
N GLU A 419 11.17 22.02 -15.22
CA GLU A 419 11.55 21.62 -16.59
C GLU A 419 11.14 20.17 -16.92
N LYS A 420 10.29 19.54 -16.09
CA LYS A 420 9.89 18.14 -16.25
C LYS A 420 9.27 17.83 -17.61
N SER A 421 8.55 18.79 -18.22
CA SER A 421 7.95 18.60 -19.55
C SER A 421 8.98 18.41 -20.67
N PHE A 422 10.24 18.80 -20.43
CA PHE A 422 11.37 18.67 -21.36
C PHE A 422 12.22 17.42 -21.10
N LEU A 423 11.74 16.49 -20.27
CA LEU A 423 12.29 15.15 -20.16
C LEU A 423 11.35 14.15 -20.82
N ASP A 424 11.86 13.34 -21.74
CA ASP A 424 11.05 12.31 -22.40
C ASP A 424 11.55 10.91 -22.05
N LEU A 425 10.60 10.08 -21.60
CA LEU A 425 10.83 8.66 -21.42
C LEU A 425 10.76 7.97 -22.78
N GLU A 426 11.73 7.11 -23.05
CA GLU A 426 11.64 6.10 -24.09
C GLU A 426 11.70 4.72 -23.45
N ALA A 427 10.65 3.93 -23.65
CA ALA A 427 10.54 2.57 -23.13
C ALA A 427 10.02 1.64 -24.23
N ASN A 428 10.90 0.81 -24.78
CA ASN A 428 10.62 -0.04 -25.94
C ASN A 428 10.93 -1.50 -25.61
N THR A 429 10.14 -2.43 -26.15
CA THR A 429 10.38 -3.85 -25.93
C THR A 429 11.72 -4.30 -26.52
N SER A 430 12.41 -5.21 -25.82
CA SER A 430 13.70 -5.73 -26.27
C SER A 430 13.50 -6.70 -27.42
N THR A 431 14.11 -6.42 -28.58
CA THR A 431 14.02 -7.22 -29.82
C THR A 431 14.39 -8.71 -29.69
N TRP A 432 15.05 -9.11 -28.60
CA TRP A 432 15.58 -10.47 -28.38
C TRP A 432 15.14 -11.10 -27.05
N ASN A 433 14.42 -10.37 -26.19
CA ASN A 433 13.94 -10.86 -24.90
C ASN A 433 12.52 -10.34 -24.67
N SER A 434 11.53 -11.24 -24.69
CA SER A 434 10.10 -10.90 -24.63
C SER A 434 9.67 -10.35 -23.27
N ASN A 435 10.53 -10.40 -22.25
CA ASN A 435 10.23 -9.94 -20.89
C ASN A 435 11.21 -8.86 -20.38
N ALA A 436 11.77 -8.02 -21.26
CA ALA A 436 12.50 -6.82 -20.84
C ALA A 436 12.16 -5.56 -21.66
N LEU A 437 12.18 -4.41 -20.99
CA LEU A 437 12.08 -3.09 -21.61
C LEU A 437 13.47 -2.43 -21.69
N ASN A 438 13.82 -1.89 -22.86
CA ASN A 438 14.94 -0.97 -23.01
C ASN A 438 14.48 0.42 -22.60
N ILE A 439 15.15 1.02 -21.62
CA ILE A 439 14.76 2.30 -21.04
C ILE A 439 15.82 3.34 -21.36
N SER A 440 15.41 4.48 -21.89
CA SER A 440 16.27 5.65 -22.02
C SER A 440 15.52 6.94 -21.71
N LEU A 441 16.28 7.96 -21.31
CA LEU A 441 15.76 9.27 -20.99
C LEU A 441 16.39 10.30 -21.91
N ASN A 442 15.55 11.09 -22.59
CA ASN A 442 16.00 12.22 -23.40
C ASN A 442 15.82 13.52 -22.60
N ASN A 443 16.94 14.14 -22.25
CA ASN A 443 16.95 15.40 -21.53
C ASN A 443 17.06 16.56 -22.53
N LYS A 444 15.94 17.24 -22.80
CA LYS A 444 15.87 18.46 -23.64
C LYS A 444 15.95 19.75 -22.83
N SER A 445 16.20 19.63 -21.52
CA SER A 445 16.32 20.73 -20.58
C SER A 445 17.77 21.23 -20.50
N ASP A 446 17.98 22.39 -19.88
CA ASP A 446 19.35 22.89 -19.61
C ASP A 446 19.93 22.34 -18.29
N ILE A 447 19.11 21.62 -17.52
CA ILE A 447 19.50 21.11 -16.21
C ILE A 447 20.22 19.78 -16.34
N LYS A 448 21.37 19.69 -15.67
CA LYS A 448 22.04 18.42 -15.40
C LYS A 448 21.35 17.74 -14.22
N LEU A 449 20.99 16.48 -14.38
CA LEU A 449 20.42 15.67 -13.31
C LEU A 449 21.50 14.77 -12.72
N GLN A 450 21.54 14.65 -11.39
CA GLN A 450 22.50 13.83 -10.66
C GLN A 450 21.80 12.71 -9.91
N ASN A 451 22.46 11.54 -9.81
CA ASN A 451 22.00 10.36 -9.08
C ASN A 451 20.56 9.96 -9.46
N VAL A 452 20.34 9.83 -10.77
CA VAL A 452 19.03 9.62 -11.37
C VAL A 452 18.61 8.16 -11.21
N ARG A 453 17.49 7.97 -10.51
CA ARG A 453 16.77 6.72 -10.37
C ARG A 453 15.45 6.82 -11.14
N LEU A 454 15.12 5.77 -11.88
CA LEU A 454 13.85 5.65 -12.58
C LEU A 454 13.02 4.51 -11.98
N PHE A 455 11.75 4.79 -11.76
CA PHE A 455 10.73 3.82 -11.39
C PHE A 455 9.70 3.78 -12.51
N LEU A 456 9.65 2.69 -13.25
CA LEU A 456 8.69 2.47 -14.32
C LEU A 456 7.34 2.15 -13.71
N CYS A 457 6.30 2.89 -14.11
CA CYS A 457 4.92 2.61 -13.75
C CYS A 457 4.25 2.02 -14.99
N ILE A 458 3.94 0.73 -14.94
CA ILE A 458 3.46 -0.04 -16.08
C ILE A 458 1.99 -0.40 -15.85
N HIS A 459 1.13 0.00 -16.79
CA HIS A 459 -0.27 -0.38 -16.82
C HIS A 459 -0.45 -1.59 -17.72
N PHE A 460 -1.06 -2.66 -17.19
CA PHE A 460 -1.34 -3.89 -17.92
C PHE A 460 -2.82 -4.03 -18.30
N THR A 461 -3.12 -4.81 -19.33
CA THR A 461 -4.47 -5.02 -19.91
C THR A 461 -5.58 -5.42 -18.93
N ASP A 462 -5.24 -6.11 -17.83
CA ASP A 462 -6.22 -6.61 -16.85
C ASP A 462 -6.34 -5.70 -15.60
N MET A 463 -5.65 -4.55 -15.57
CA MET A 463 -5.69 -3.61 -14.45
C MET A 463 -6.84 -2.60 -14.61
N TYR A 464 -7.28 -1.96 -13.52
CA TYR A 464 -8.22 -0.84 -13.65
C TYR A 464 -7.57 0.33 -14.37
N LYS A 465 -8.41 1.17 -14.98
CA LYS A 465 -7.95 2.41 -15.60
C LYS A 465 -7.14 3.21 -14.57
N ASP A 466 -5.97 3.68 -15.00
CA ASP A 466 -5.03 4.49 -14.22
C ASP A 466 -4.36 3.76 -13.04
N ASP A 467 -4.50 2.43 -12.97
CA ASP A 467 -3.73 1.57 -12.05
C ASP A 467 -2.40 1.15 -12.69
N TYR A 468 -1.31 1.14 -11.93
CA TYR A 468 0.04 0.85 -12.43
C TYR A 468 0.84 0.01 -11.44
N GLU A 469 1.64 -0.91 -11.96
CA GLU A 469 2.64 -1.63 -11.17
C GLU A 469 4.00 -0.94 -11.29
N VAL A 470 4.75 -0.83 -10.18
CA VAL A 470 6.02 -0.11 -10.13
C VAL A 470 7.21 -1.06 -10.25
N PHE A 471 8.07 -0.84 -11.25
CA PHE A 471 9.33 -1.55 -11.44
C PHE A 471 10.50 -0.56 -11.33
N LYS A 472 11.42 -0.81 -10.40
CA LYS A 472 12.66 -0.03 -10.34
C LYS A 472 13.56 -0.38 -11.52
N ALA A 473 14.10 0.62 -12.22
CA ALA A 473 15.12 0.38 -13.23
C ALA A 473 16.42 -0.14 -12.59
N ASP A 474 17.08 -1.08 -13.25
CA ASP A 474 18.23 -1.82 -12.72
C ASP A 474 19.42 -0.92 -12.37
N HIS A 475 19.58 0.19 -13.11
CA HIS A 475 20.72 1.08 -12.97
C HIS A 475 20.30 2.46 -12.44
N THR A 476 21.03 2.91 -11.42
CA THR A 476 21.08 4.33 -11.07
C THR A 476 22.13 4.99 -11.95
N ILE A 477 21.76 6.06 -12.63
CA ILE A 477 22.66 6.81 -13.50
C ILE A 477 23.19 8.01 -12.74
N ASN A 478 24.52 8.10 -12.61
CA ASN A 478 25.15 9.18 -11.87
C ASN A 478 24.81 10.56 -12.44
N GLU A 479 24.79 10.69 -13.76
CA GLU A 479 24.58 11.98 -14.43
C GLU A 479 23.80 11.82 -15.73
N VAL A 480 22.74 12.60 -15.90
CA VAL A 480 22.06 12.82 -17.18
C VAL A 480 22.36 14.24 -17.62
N MET A 481 23.15 14.38 -18.69
CA MET A 481 23.62 15.68 -19.16
C MET A 481 22.50 16.45 -19.87
N PRO A 482 22.54 17.81 -19.84
CA PRO A 482 21.66 18.63 -20.66
C PRO A 482 21.76 18.26 -22.14
N HIS A 483 20.64 18.34 -22.86
CA HIS A 483 20.56 18.10 -24.31
C HIS A 483 21.10 16.74 -24.76
N SER A 484 20.95 15.72 -23.91
CA SER A 484 21.49 14.39 -24.15
C SER A 484 20.47 13.29 -23.92
N LYS A 485 20.65 12.19 -24.64
CA LYS A 485 19.94 10.94 -24.40
C LYS A 485 20.82 10.01 -23.59
N THR A 486 20.27 9.48 -22.50
CA THR A 486 20.98 8.57 -21.60
C THR A 486 20.25 7.23 -21.52
N ASP A 487 21.00 6.15 -21.71
CA ASP A 487 20.49 4.78 -21.64
C ASP A 487 20.56 4.26 -20.18
N PHE A 488 19.45 3.70 -19.71
CA PHE A 488 19.32 3.07 -18.39
C PHE A 488 19.43 1.55 -18.48
N GLY A 489 19.61 1.00 -19.69
CA GLY A 489 19.75 -0.42 -19.94
C GLY A 489 18.40 -1.14 -20.05
N LYS A 490 18.42 -2.42 -19.69
CA LYS A 490 17.26 -3.32 -19.77
C LYS A 490 16.71 -3.55 -18.38
N THR A 491 15.41 -3.35 -18.19
CA THR A 491 14.71 -3.73 -16.97
C THR A 491 13.88 -4.97 -17.26
N GLU A 492 14.12 -6.05 -16.52
CA GLU A 492 13.32 -7.28 -16.62
C GLU A 492 11.97 -7.06 -15.91
N ILE A 493 10.87 -7.33 -16.60
CA ILE A 493 9.53 -7.22 -16.02
C ILE A 493 9.01 -8.63 -15.78
N LYS A 494 9.07 -9.05 -14.52
CA LYS A 494 8.45 -10.29 -14.03
C LYS A 494 7.26 -9.91 -13.18
N TYR A 495 6.07 -10.05 -13.75
CA TYR A 495 4.85 -9.72 -13.04
C TYR A 495 3.81 -10.82 -13.17
N ASN A 496 3.32 -11.30 -12.03
CA ASN A 496 2.18 -12.18 -11.97
C ASN A 496 0.99 -11.37 -11.44
N PHE A 497 -0.04 -11.22 -12.26
CA PHE A 497 -1.27 -10.54 -11.87
C PHE A 497 -2.41 -11.55 -11.82
N LEU A 498 -3.03 -11.70 -10.63
CA LEU A 498 -4.16 -12.59 -10.39
C LEU A 498 -3.89 -14.05 -10.84
N GLY A 499 -2.67 -14.54 -10.61
CA GLY A 499 -2.27 -15.91 -10.95
C GLY A 499 -1.81 -16.10 -12.40
N LYS A 500 -1.74 -15.02 -13.20
CA LYS A 500 -1.28 -15.06 -14.59
C LYS A 500 0.00 -14.25 -14.75
N ASP A 501 1.03 -14.89 -15.31
CA ASP A 501 2.26 -14.20 -15.71
C ASP A 501 1.96 -13.26 -16.89
N LYS A 502 2.45 -12.03 -16.80
CA LYS A 502 2.27 -10.99 -17.82
C LYS A 502 3.37 -11.03 -18.86
N ASN A 503 2.96 -10.92 -20.12
CA ASN A 503 3.83 -10.84 -21.29
C ASN A 503 3.96 -9.37 -21.73
N ILE A 504 5.18 -8.86 -21.76
CA ILE A 504 5.44 -7.44 -22.05
C ILE A 504 4.94 -7.01 -23.42
N ASP A 505 5.10 -7.84 -24.45
CA ASP A 505 4.83 -7.45 -25.83
C ASP A 505 3.33 -7.24 -26.10
N ASN A 506 2.47 -7.95 -25.37
CA ASN A 506 1.02 -7.95 -25.60
C ASN A 506 0.20 -7.35 -24.45
N ASP A 507 0.70 -7.41 -23.22
CA ASP A 507 -0.11 -7.03 -22.05
C ASP A 507 0.15 -5.61 -21.56
N ILE A 508 1.22 -4.92 -22.02
CA ILE A 508 1.47 -3.53 -21.63
C ILE A 508 0.56 -2.60 -22.45
N VAL A 509 -0.26 -1.83 -21.73
CA VAL A 509 -1.11 -0.79 -22.30
C VAL A 509 -0.38 0.56 -22.33
N SER A 510 0.27 0.94 -21.23
CA SER A 510 1.03 2.17 -21.15
C SER A 510 2.21 2.05 -20.18
N VAL A 511 3.22 2.89 -20.40
CA VAL A 511 4.40 2.99 -19.53
C VAL A 511 4.66 4.46 -19.23
N ARG A 512 4.65 4.77 -17.93
CA ARG A 512 5.08 6.04 -17.35
C ARG A 512 6.33 5.79 -16.51
N ALA A 513 6.98 6.84 -16.05
CA ALA A 513 8.07 6.72 -15.07
C ALA A 513 8.04 7.84 -14.05
N ILE A 514 8.54 7.54 -12.85
CA ILE A 514 8.83 8.51 -11.82
C ILE A 514 10.34 8.65 -11.76
N VAL A 515 10.84 9.87 -11.97
CA VAL A 515 12.25 10.19 -11.78
C VAL A 515 12.49 10.64 -10.36
N VAL A 516 13.54 10.12 -9.73
CA VAL A 516 13.99 10.56 -8.42
C VAL A 516 15.48 10.85 -8.49
N THR A 517 15.86 12.06 -8.09
CA THR A 517 17.25 12.54 -8.00
C THR A 517 17.51 13.03 -6.57
N ASP A 518 18.68 13.62 -6.31
CA ASP A 518 19.01 14.24 -5.02
C ASP A 518 18.25 15.53 -4.72
N GLU A 519 17.59 16.13 -5.72
CA GLU A 519 16.91 17.43 -5.54
C GLU A 519 15.55 17.49 -6.22
N ARG A 520 15.19 16.48 -7.02
CA ARG A 520 14.03 16.52 -7.91
C ARG A 520 13.28 15.21 -7.88
N ILE A 521 11.97 15.32 -7.95
CA ILE A 521 11.05 14.24 -8.22
C ILE A 521 9.97 14.72 -9.20
N ALA A 522 9.64 13.90 -10.20
CA ALA A 522 8.59 14.20 -11.15
C ALA A 522 8.11 12.95 -11.90
N TRP A 523 6.90 13.02 -12.43
CA TRP A 523 6.49 12.15 -13.53
C TRP A 523 7.27 12.50 -14.80
N ILE A 524 7.67 11.45 -15.52
CA ILE A 524 8.22 11.52 -16.87
C ILE A 524 7.47 10.50 -17.70
N ASP A 525 6.94 10.99 -18.81
CA ASP A 525 6.09 10.22 -19.69
C ASP A 525 6.69 10.12 -21.10
N LYS A 526 6.14 9.23 -21.92
CA LYS A 526 6.40 9.23 -23.37
C LYS A 526 5.73 10.44 -24.01
N ASN A 527 6.32 10.98 -25.07
CA ASN A 527 5.77 12.16 -25.76
C ASN A 527 4.31 11.95 -26.20
N ASP A 528 3.97 10.77 -26.72
CA ASP A 528 2.62 10.46 -27.20
C ASP A 528 1.59 10.45 -26.05
N PHE A 529 1.95 9.89 -24.89
CA PHE A 529 1.10 9.90 -23.70
C PHE A 529 0.81 11.34 -23.24
N LYS A 530 1.83 12.20 -23.20
CA LYS A 530 1.66 13.60 -22.80
C LYS A 530 0.76 14.38 -23.76
N LEU A 531 0.84 14.08 -25.06
CA LEU A 531 -0.04 14.65 -26.08
C LEU A 531 -1.49 14.19 -25.90
N GLU A 532 -1.73 12.90 -25.61
CA GLU A 532 -3.07 12.37 -25.36
C GLU A 532 -3.71 13.01 -24.13
N VAL A 533 -3.01 13.09 -23.00
CA VAL A 533 -3.51 13.72 -21.76
C VAL A 533 -3.97 15.16 -22.02
N ILE A 534 -3.20 15.94 -22.78
CA ILE A 534 -3.55 17.34 -23.06
C ILE A 534 -4.71 17.46 -24.04
N LYS A 535 -4.81 16.58 -25.03
CA LYS A 535 -5.98 16.53 -25.92
C LYS A 535 -7.25 16.23 -25.13
N ASP A 536 -7.18 15.27 -24.21
CA ASP A 536 -8.29 14.93 -23.33
C ASP A 536 -8.68 16.11 -22.43
N ASP A 537 -7.71 16.77 -21.80
CA ASP A 537 -7.94 17.97 -20.99
C ASP A 537 -8.61 19.10 -21.79
N ILE A 538 -8.14 19.38 -23.01
CA ILE A 538 -8.72 20.41 -23.88
C ILE A 538 -10.14 20.06 -24.30
N SER A 539 -10.41 18.78 -24.60
CA SER A 539 -11.72 18.30 -25.04
C SER A 539 -12.77 18.31 -23.92
N ASN A 540 -12.35 17.99 -22.69
CA ASN A 540 -13.22 17.90 -21.52
C ASN A 540 -13.47 19.26 -20.83
N LYS A 541 -12.64 20.28 -21.10
CA LYS A 541 -12.85 21.62 -20.56
C LYS A 541 -13.78 22.44 -21.46
N ASN A 542 -14.98 22.75 -20.95
CA ASN A 542 -15.71 23.92 -21.41
C ASN A 542 -14.88 25.16 -21.06
N ILE A 543 -14.21 25.75 -22.05
CA ILE A 543 -13.49 27.02 -21.92
C ILE A 543 -14.52 28.15 -21.80
N GLU A 544 -15.28 28.16 -20.72
CA GLU A 544 -16.12 29.28 -20.29
C GLU A 544 -15.69 29.67 -18.88
N SER A 545 -14.69 30.55 -18.80
CA SER A 545 -14.38 31.26 -17.57
C SER A 545 -14.46 32.75 -17.88
N ASN A 546 -15.37 33.46 -17.19
CA ASN A 546 -15.51 34.93 -17.22
C ASN A 546 -14.28 35.69 -16.67
N LYS A 547 -13.17 35.00 -16.34
CA LYS A 547 -11.93 35.61 -15.83
C LYS A 547 -11.12 36.25 -16.96
N SER A 548 -10.55 37.41 -16.67
CA SER A 548 -9.65 38.13 -17.58
C SER A 548 -8.32 37.39 -17.81
N LYS A 549 -7.61 37.72 -18.91
CA LYS A 549 -6.29 37.15 -19.23
C LYS A 549 -5.29 37.27 -18.07
N LEU A 550 -5.32 38.40 -17.35
CA LEU A 550 -4.44 38.70 -16.23
C LEU A 550 -4.74 37.82 -15.01
N GLU A 551 -6.02 37.65 -14.66
CA GLU A 551 -6.40 36.82 -13.50
C GLU A 551 -6.03 35.34 -13.69
N LYS A 552 -6.10 34.83 -14.93
CA LYS A 552 -5.67 33.45 -15.25
C LYS A 552 -4.17 33.29 -15.05
N LEU A 553 -3.37 34.24 -15.53
CA LEU A 553 -1.92 34.21 -15.36
C LEU A 553 -1.50 34.45 -13.90
N ASP A 554 -2.12 35.40 -13.19
CA ASP A 554 -1.81 35.66 -11.78
C ASP A 554 -2.11 34.44 -10.89
N LEU A 555 -3.16 33.67 -11.21
CA LEU A 555 -3.46 32.42 -10.51
C LEU A 555 -2.36 31.38 -10.70
N HIS A 556 -1.93 31.17 -11.95
CA HIS A 556 -0.94 30.14 -12.29
C HIS A 556 0.46 30.48 -11.78
N TYR A 557 0.84 31.75 -11.80
CA TYR A 557 2.18 32.19 -11.40
C TYR A 557 2.27 32.62 -9.93
N LYS A 558 1.18 32.51 -9.16
CA LYS A 558 1.10 32.94 -7.76
C LYS A 558 2.26 32.45 -6.90
N TYR A 559 2.68 31.19 -7.08
CA TYR A 559 3.74 30.55 -6.29
C TYR A 559 5.16 30.79 -6.84
N THR A 560 5.28 31.39 -8.02
CA THR A 560 6.55 31.73 -8.67
C THR A 560 7.07 33.12 -8.27
N GLY A 561 6.20 33.97 -7.73
CA GLY A 561 6.50 35.39 -7.48
C GLY A 561 6.47 36.29 -8.73
N ILE A 562 6.12 35.75 -9.90
CA ILE A 562 5.96 36.49 -11.16
C ILE A 562 4.48 36.87 -11.32
N SER A 563 4.18 38.14 -11.60
CA SER A 563 2.82 38.58 -11.92
C SER A 563 2.47 38.27 -13.38
N GLY A 564 1.19 38.04 -13.67
CA GLY A 564 0.67 37.86 -15.02
C GLY A 564 1.00 39.03 -15.94
N LYS A 565 1.06 40.26 -15.41
CA LYS A 565 1.53 41.44 -16.16
C LYS A 565 3.00 41.31 -16.57
N GLN A 566 3.86 40.77 -15.71
CA GLN A 566 5.26 40.50 -16.06
C GLN A 566 5.35 39.39 -17.11
N VAL A 567 4.55 38.32 -17.00
CA VAL A 567 4.49 37.25 -18.00
C VAL A 567 4.10 37.79 -19.37
N LEU A 568 3.03 38.59 -19.47
CA LEU A 568 2.61 39.21 -20.73
C LEU A 568 3.72 40.09 -21.33
N LYS A 569 4.35 40.92 -20.49
CA LYS A 569 5.47 41.77 -20.91
C LYS A 569 6.64 40.93 -21.43
N LEU A 570 6.94 39.79 -20.80
CA LEU A 570 8.00 38.89 -21.25
C LEU A 570 7.66 38.26 -22.60
N ILE A 571 6.42 37.80 -22.79
CA ILE A 571 5.95 37.27 -24.07
C ILE A 571 6.14 38.34 -25.17
N ASP A 572 5.67 39.57 -24.94
CA ASP A 572 5.77 40.64 -25.94
C ASP A 572 7.22 41.04 -26.26
N GLN A 573 8.13 40.97 -25.28
CA GLN A 573 9.51 41.45 -25.43
C GLN A 573 10.51 40.39 -25.89
N LYS A 574 10.28 39.11 -25.55
CA LYS A 574 11.24 38.02 -25.77
C LYS A 574 10.77 37.01 -26.82
N SER A 575 9.52 37.04 -27.27
CA SER A 575 9.07 36.10 -28.30
C SER A 575 9.69 36.45 -29.65
N ILE A 576 10.33 35.47 -30.29
CA ILE A 576 11.00 35.64 -31.58
C ILE A 576 10.51 34.55 -32.53
N LEU A 577 10.13 34.95 -33.73
CA LEU A 577 9.73 34.04 -34.80
C LEU A 577 10.63 34.26 -36.01
N THR A 578 11.26 33.19 -36.49
CA THR A 578 12.08 33.20 -37.71
C THR A 578 11.60 32.08 -38.64
N VAL A 579 11.63 32.34 -39.95
CA VAL A 579 11.28 31.36 -40.98
C VAL A 579 12.47 31.20 -41.90
N ASP A 580 12.99 29.99 -41.99
CA ASP A 580 14.06 29.60 -42.91
C ASP A 580 13.42 28.91 -44.12
N HIS A 581 13.46 29.59 -45.27
CA HIS A 581 12.82 29.09 -46.48
C HIS A 581 13.68 28.06 -47.20
N ASN A 582 13.09 26.91 -47.49
CA ASN A 582 13.75 25.85 -48.23
C ASN A 582 13.29 25.87 -49.70
N LEU A 583 14.26 25.87 -50.63
CA LEU A 583 14.00 25.81 -52.07
C LEU A 583 13.33 24.49 -52.51
N ILE A 584 13.57 23.42 -51.75
CA ILE A 584 13.02 22.08 -51.95
C ILE A 584 12.67 21.53 -50.57
N GLY A 585 11.38 21.31 -50.29
CA GLY A 585 10.91 20.78 -49.01
C GLY A 585 10.01 21.77 -48.26
N LYS A 586 9.84 21.54 -46.95
CA LYS A 586 9.06 22.43 -46.09
C LYS A 586 9.91 23.58 -45.57
N ASP A 587 9.30 24.75 -45.37
CA ASP A 587 9.94 25.83 -44.62
C ASP A 587 10.13 25.42 -43.15
N VAL A 588 11.22 25.88 -42.54
CA VAL A 588 11.51 25.62 -41.12
C VAL A 588 11.16 26.86 -40.32
N ILE A 589 10.14 26.76 -39.50
CA ILE A 589 9.70 27.84 -38.63
C ILE A 589 10.31 27.63 -37.25
N THR A 590 11.15 28.57 -36.81
CA THR A 590 11.68 28.58 -35.44
C THR A 590 10.94 29.61 -34.59
N LEU A 591 10.28 29.13 -33.53
CA LEU A 591 9.64 29.96 -32.52
C LEU A 591 10.45 29.89 -31.22
N LYS A 592 10.84 31.04 -30.68
CA LYS A 592 11.46 31.20 -29.37
C LYS A 592 10.51 31.94 -28.45
N LEU A 593 10.22 31.34 -27.30
CA LEU A 593 9.36 31.92 -26.27
C LEU A 593 10.14 32.14 -24.97
N PRO A 594 9.70 33.03 -24.07
CA PRO A 594 10.33 33.19 -22.76
C PRO A 594 10.37 31.87 -21.96
N ARG A 595 11.51 31.57 -21.32
CA ARG A 595 11.65 30.38 -20.44
C ARG A 595 10.62 30.37 -19.32
N GLU A 596 10.18 31.53 -18.84
CA GLU A 596 9.21 31.63 -17.77
C GLU A 596 7.89 30.87 -18.07
N LEU A 597 7.58 30.58 -19.34
CA LEU A 597 6.43 29.76 -19.72
C LEU A 597 6.55 28.26 -19.36
N ILE A 598 7.71 27.76 -18.91
CA ILE A 598 7.87 26.36 -18.49
C ILE A 598 6.96 25.98 -17.33
N HIS A 599 6.61 26.93 -16.44
CA HIS A 599 5.73 26.68 -15.29
C HIS A 599 4.33 26.21 -15.71
N LEU A 600 3.94 26.42 -16.98
CA LEU A 600 2.69 25.93 -17.55
C LEU A 600 2.74 24.45 -17.92
N ASN A 601 3.90 23.76 -17.82
CA ASN A 601 4.14 22.43 -18.40
C ASN A 601 3.68 22.36 -19.87
N PRO A 602 4.21 23.24 -20.75
CA PRO A 602 3.59 23.54 -22.04
C PRO A 602 3.81 22.48 -23.11
N TYR A 603 2.84 22.38 -24.02
CA TYR A 603 2.89 21.65 -25.29
C TYR A 603 2.62 22.58 -26.45
N PHE A 604 3.34 22.37 -27.54
CA PHE A 604 3.32 23.33 -28.63
C PHE A 604 2.79 22.70 -29.91
N SER A 605 1.98 23.47 -30.63
CA SER A 605 1.46 23.05 -31.93
C SER A 605 1.22 24.25 -32.84
N ILE A 606 1.25 24.01 -34.15
CA ILE A 606 0.53 24.84 -35.11
C ILE A 606 -0.88 24.24 -35.22
N ASN A 607 -1.90 25.09 -35.20
CA ASN A 607 -3.31 24.74 -35.05
C ASN A 607 -3.61 24.09 -33.68
N LYS A 608 -4.90 23.97 -33.35
CA LYS A 608 -5.33 23.35 -32.08
C LYS A 608 -5.00 21.86 -32.09
N LEU A 609 -4.47 21.35 -30.98
CA LEU A 609 -4.06 19.95 -30.85
C LEU A 609 -5.18 18.92 -31.11
N ASN A 610 -6.45 19.30 -30.93
CA ASN A 610 -7.60 18.43 -31.17
C ASN A 610 -8.09 18.42 -32.63
N MET A 611 -7.40 19.12 -33.54
CA MET A 611 -7.67 19.10 -34.98
C MET A 611 -6.71 18.13 -35.68
N ASP A 612 -7.19 17.44 -36.72
CA ASP A 612 -6.37 16.52 -37.52
C ASP A 612 -5.18 17.22 -38.22
N GLU A 613 -5.31 18.54 -38.42
CA GLU A 613 -4.32 19.41 -39.05
C GLU A 613 -3.28 19.97 -38.05
N ALA A 614 -3.28 19.50 -36.80
CA ALA A 614 -2.33 19.93 -35.79
C ALA A 614 -0.91 19.48 -36.16
N ILE A 615 0.04 20.42 -36.15
CA ILE A 615 1.46 20.14 -36.42
C ILE A 615 2.24 20.33 -35.13
N ILE A 616 2.85 19.26 -34.64
CA ILE A 616 3.78 19.31 -33.51
C ILE A 616 5.18 19.69 -33.99
N PRO A 617 6.00 20.36 -33.15
CA PRO A 617 7.36 20.72 -33.52
C PRO A 617 8.25 19.48 -33.65
N GLU A 618 9.15 19.49 -34.63
CA GLU A 618 10.15 18.43 -34.82
C GLU A 618 11.22 18.47 -33.74
N LYS A 619 11.56 19.67 -33.25
CA LYS A 619 12.53 19.88 -32.18
C LYS A 619 11.98 20.85 -31.17
N ILE A 620 12.13 20.49 -29.90
CA ILE A 620 11.88 21.35 -28.75
C ILE A 620 13.08 21.22 -27.83
N LYS A 621 13.60 22.33 -27.33
CA LYS A 621 14.61 22.34 -26.26
C LYS A 621 14.53 23.62 -25.46
N LEU A 622 15.03 23.57 -24.23
CA LEU A 622 15.39 24.77 -23.50
C LEU A 622 16.76 25.26 -24.00
N ASN A 623 16.90 26.57 -24.15
CA ASN A 623 18.14 27.17 -24.63
C ASN A 623 18.36 28.50 -23.92
N GLY A 624 18.87 28.42 -22.69
CA GLY A 624 19.08 29.59 -21.83
C GLY A 624 17.77 30.31 -21.54
N PRO A 625 17.60 31.59 -21.93
CA PRO A 625 16.39 32.34 -21.59
C PRO A 625 15.17 31.99 -22.46
N TYR A 626 15.29 31.03 -23.38
CA TYR A 626 14.24 30.69 -24.34
C TYR A 626 13.80 29.22 -24.28
N ILE A 627 12.52 29.01 -24.56
CA ILE A 627 11.99 27.74 -25.08
C ILE A 627 12.09 27.83 -26.60
N GLU A 628 12.88 26.98 -27.23
CA GLU A 628 13.10 26.99 -28.68
C GLU A 628 12.40 25.80 -29.33
N MET A 629 11.58 26.09 -30.34
CA MET A 629 10.80 25.10 -31.09
C MET A 629 11.05 25.26 -32.58
N GLN A 630 11.12 24.15 -33.30
CA GLN A 630 11.22 24.12 -34.76
C GLN A 630 10.07 23.32 -35.35
N PHE A 631 9.36 23.90 -36.31
CA PHE A 631 8.24 23.30 -37.02
C PHE A 631 8.55 23.21 -38.51
N ASP A 632 8.22 22.07 -39.10
CA ASP A 632 8.27 21.86 -40.55
C ASP A 632 6.90 22.16 -41.15
N HIS A 633 6.74 23.37 -41.69
CA HIS A 633 5.47 23.86 -42.22
C HIS A 633 5.67 24.88 -43.35
N ASN A 634 4.95 24.72 -44.46
CA ASN A 634 5.01 25.64 -45.58
C ASN A 634 4.20 26.91 -45.30
N VAL A 635 4.84 28.07 -45.40
CA VAL A 635 4.18 29.35 -45.23
C VAL A 635 3.85 29.96 -46.59
N SER A 636 2.56 30.21 -46.84
CA SER A 636 2.06 30.82 -48.06
C SER A 636 2.09 32.36 -47.99
N GLU A 637 1.86 33.06 -49.10
CA GLU A 637 1.62 34.52 -49.09
C GLU A 637 0.30 34.83 -48.36
N ASP A 638 0.30 35.87 -47.51
CA ASP A 638 -0.83 36.27 -46.64
C ASP A 638 -1.38 35.16 -45.72
N ASP A 639 -0.60 34.11 -45.50
CA ASP A 639 -1.00 32.97 -44.68
C ASP A 639 -1.17 33.40 -43.22
N LYS A 640 -2.18 32.85 -42.56
CA LYS A 640 -2.43 33.03 -41.13
C LYS A 640 -2.08 31.73 -40.43
N VAL A 641 -0.95 31.73 -39.75
CA VAL A 641 -0.50 30.58 -38.95
C VAL A 641 -0.82 30.82 -37.48
N GLU A 642 -1.50 29.87 -36.85
CA GLU A 642 -1.84 29.94 -35.44
C GLU A 642 -0.95 29.00 -34.63
N PHE A 643 -0.09 29.57 -33.77
CA PHE A 643 0.73 28.81 -32.84
C PHE A 643 0.01 28.71 -31.50
N TYR A 644 0.07 27.54 -30.89
CA TYR A 644 -0.57 27.26 -29.61
C TYR A 644 0.45 26.79 -28.59
N LEU A 645 0.38 27.35 -27.39
CA LEU A 645 0.88 26.75 -26.15
C LEU A 645 -0.34 26.17 -25.44
N ASN A 646 -0.35 24.87 -25.35
CA ASN A 646 -1.36 24.03 -24.75
C ASN A 646 -0.84 23.60 -23.38
N SER A 647 -1.60 23.90 -22.34
CA SER A 647 -1.36 23.42 -20.97
C SER A 647 -2.67 22.86 -20.45
N SER A 648 -2.61 21.99 -19.44
CA SER A 648 -3.79 21.47 -18.76
C SER A 648 -4.74 22.60 -18.37
N ASP A 649 -4.22 23.74 -17.90
CA ASP A 649 -5.01 24.81 -17.28
C ASP A 649 -5.09 26.12 -18.06
N LEU A 650 -4.30 26.27 -19.14
CA LEU A 650 -4.20 27.50 -19.91
C LEU A 650 -3.94 27.23 -21.39
N LEU A 651 -4.61 27.96 -22.28
CA LEU A 651 -4.32 27.92 -23.72
C LEU A 651 -3.87 29.31 -24.19
N ILE A 652 -2.65 29.41 -24.71
CA ILE A 652 -2.13 30.64 -25.32
C ILE A 652 -2.03 30.43 -26.83
N ASN A 653 -2.56 31.37 -27.61
CA ASN A 653 -2.52 31.38 -29.06
C ASN A 653 -1.75 32.62 -29.54
N TRP A 654 -0.80 32.42 -30.46
CA TRP A 654 -0.20 33.48 -31.25
C TRP A 654 -0.68 33.35 -32.70
N SER A 655 -1.50 34.31 -33.13
CA SER A 655 -1.95 34.41 -34.52
C SER A 655 -0.97 35.27 -35.31
N VAL A 656 -0.26 34.63 -36.25
CA VAL A 656 0.79 35.26 -37.04
C VAL A 656 0.34 35.40 -38.49
N ARG A 657 0.55 36.58 -39.07
CA ARG A 657 0.41 36.79 -40.52
C ARG A 657 1.74 37.11 -41.16
N PHE A 658 1.95 36.58 -42.36
CA PHE A 658 3.15 36.83 -43.16
C PHE A 658 2.87 37.83 -44.29
N ASP A 659 3.88 38.61 -44.66
CA ASP A 659 3.81 39.51 -45.81
C ASP A 659 4.17 38.79 -47.13
N GLU A 660 4.13 39.52 -48.25
CA GLU A 660 4.46 39.00 -49.59
C GLU A 660 5.92 38.49 -49.69
N ASN A 661 6.81 38.93 -48.81
CA ASN A 661 8.20 38.43 -48.70
C ASN A 661 8.32 37.32 -47.65
N ARG A 662 7.19 36.76 -47.20
CA ARG A 662 7.06 35.74 -46.14
C ARG A 662 7.71 36.14 -44.81
N LYS A 663 7.81 37.45 -44.54
CA LYS A 663 8.25 37.98 -43.25
C LYS A 663 7.06 38.21 -42.33
N VAL A 664 7.31 38.11 -41.02
CA VAL A 664 6.27 38.33 -40.00
C VAL A 664 5.76 39.77 -40.08
N LYS A 665 4.45 39.92 -40.29
CA LYS A 665 3.75 41.21 -40.44
C LYS A 665 3.02 41.62 -39.16
N THR A 666 2.27 40.70 -38.56
CA THR A 666 1.52 40.92 -37.32
C THR A 666 1.52 39.68 -36.45
N VAL A 667 1.60 39.86 -35.14
CA VAL A 667 1.44 38.80 -34.14
C VAL A 667 0.38 39.27 -33.15
N GLU A 668 -0.71 38.51 -33.00
CA GLU A 668 -1.75 38.74 -32.01
C GLU A 668 -1.74 37.63 -30.95
N THR A 669 -1.60 38.00 -29.68
CA THR A 669 -1.56 37.04 -28.56
C THR A 669 -2.92 36.93 -27.85
N ASN A 670 -3.51 35.76 -27.88
CA ASN A 670 -4.75 35.41 -27.20
C ASN A 670 -4.50 34.40 -26.08
N ILE A 671 -5.19 34.56 -24.96
CA ILE A 671 -5.08 33.67 -23.79
C ILE A 671 -6.49 33.29 -23.40
N TYR A 672 -6.77 32.00 -23.44
CA TYR A 672 -8.07 31.39 -23.23
C TYR A 672 -8.11 30.56 -21.95
#